data_AF-A0AA43LAX1-F1
#
_entry.id   AF-A0AA43LAX1-F1
#
_cell.length_a   1.000
_cell.length_b   1.000
_cell.length_c   1.000
_cell.angle_alpha   90.00
_cell.angle_beta   90.00
_cell.angle_gamma   90.00
#
_symmetry.space_group_name_H-M   'P 1'
#
loop_
_entity.id
_entity.type
_entity.pdbx_description
1 polymer ?
#
loop_
_entity_poly.entity_id
_entity_poly.type
_entity_poly.pdbx_seq_one_letter_code
_entity_poly.pdbx_strand_id
1 'polypeptide(L)'
;MEKKKLKKISRFIFLTFFFCTTTINSDTYGLAKEANNIVSGTKMFDEMKTPSDNLNLTKQSVRQSGTELLEERTLFSKRFLQSDGKIREDFSLVPVHYLDETGKYQDINTKLTKNSEVNAIPETVSKDTHLKKLELANSKNYSSNTKKNRSLNASSFTAFQVPFSVDIPNDISMGYTIGKDKESITITPLGGTSSLGALDKESAIVYKDVWQDSDIELVVTNIGIKENIILHSKEAPDTFKFQIQQSSSNLKNLIMMPSYLYDSNKTYREIETKMKDNELTISYDDTGLVYPITIDPTTTILPVRAQYVDPNNANQSYTWEPVMKVGIVSQYYQYYSYLKFDLTDSIRKAQINSASLQLFAPSITAGTSTVTTYALNQTLPDIGVTYNSRPVFNNSIKGSSVNITTANQFYTFDVTSIVKNDLLTKSTVSMGLSGSGRMEFTTPWSGDPNKFPKLSIVYNGIASPIVSEAKATMVDENSVRLNWTVNEVNGLTQTQFEAVKFTYSKKSLTYFQASKVTGFSSKYVDFNKLSSGGYYFAVRSYNGSAWSEWTYSNYVEIDNKNKYDASNRLKSMEYPDGSIVEFTYDNNGNMLKKIPIFNTTNLSKSIADGNPIEWTYNKYTFIYDNPNDFINTELDTQEPERDIRGVYYNTDSTYLYVMIELGGTKEYELLNPHGYDNDNYFIYLSSPKVGSGFTRNNTPLPREVSFEIGSWHNDDVTIHSYDPKTKLWKWDWSGDYSNDGYQSVKVMKENPARNVYTSAILELRIPLKNLPEVDLSSMIVVAGSDKYDMDIAY
;
A
#
# COMPACT_ATOMS: atom_id res chain seq x y z
N MET A 1 3.83 82.91 -54.00
CA MET A 1 2.36 83.00 -53.76
C MET A 1 2.02 82.12 -52.57
N GLU A 2 1.26 82.51 -51.54
CA GLU A 2 0.96 83.76 -50.82
C GLU A 2 -0.20 83.42 -49.84
N LYS A 3 -0.38 84.14 -48.74
CA LYS A 3 -1.23 83.75 -47.61
C LYS A 3 -2.61 84.46 -47.59
N LYS A 4 -3.68 83.71 -47.26
CA LYS A 4 -4.94 84.20 -46.65
C LYS A 4 -5.35 83.15 -45.59
N LYS A 5 -5.66 83.41 -44.30
CA LYS A 5 -6.46 84.45 -43.59
C LYS A 5 -7.92 84.46 -44.07
N LEU A 6 -8.99 84.45 -43.25
CA LEU A 6 -9.21 84.45 -41.78
C LEU A 6 -10.54 83.63 -41.54
N LYS A 7 -11.33 83.58 -40.44
CA LYS A 7 -11.51 84.29 -39.16
C LYS A 7 -12.31 83.38 -38.17
N LYS A 8 -12.36 83.70 -36.87
CA LYS A 8 -13.27 83.07 -35.88
C LYS A 8 -14.69 83.67 -35.93
N ILE A 9 -15.70 82.88 -35.57
CA ILE A 9 -16.97 83.32 -34.95
C ILE A 9 -17.26 82.40 -33.74
N SER A 10 -17.97 82.91 -32.74
CA SER A 10 -18.30 82.20 -31.49
C SER A 10 -19.66 82.64 -30.95
N ARG A 11 -20.45 81.74 -30.35
CA ARG A 11 -21.13 81.98 -29.06
C ARG A 11 -21.79 80.74 -28.46
N PHE A 12 -21.88 80.75 -27.13
CA PHE A 12 -22.77 79.92 -26.31
C PHE A 12 -24.25 80.21 -26.63
N ILE A 13 -25.12 79.24 -26.33
CA ILE A 13 -26.32 79.47 -25.52
C ILE A 13 -26.61 78.20 -24.68
N PHE A 14 -27.25 78.39 -23.53
CA PHE A 14 -27.51 77.39 -22.49
C PHE A 14 -29.02 77.12 -22.45
N LEU A 15 -29.45 75.87 -22.20
CA LEU A 15 -30.79 75.58 -21.65
C LEU A 15 -30.78 74.26 -20.87
N THR A 16 -31.73 74.09 -19.94
CA THR A 16 -31.65 73.10 -18.84
C THR A 16 -33.06 72.66 -18.41
N PHE A 17 -33.15 71.58 -17.62
CA PHE A 17 -34.36 70.94 -17.07
C PHE A 17 -35.17 70.14 -18.11
N PHE A 18 -35.67 68.94 -17.80
CA PHE A 18 -36.44 68.58 -16.59
C PHE A 18 -35.86 67.46 -15.71
N PHE A 19 -36.26 67.45 -14.44
CA PHE A 19 -36.06 66.36 -13.47
C PHE A 19 -37.22 65.36 -13.55
N CYS A 20 -36.98 64.10 -13.16
CA CYS A 20 -38.04 63.23 -12.64
C CYS A 20 -37.50 62.41 -11.46
N THR A 21 -37.94 62.74 -10.25
CA THR A 21 -37.68 62.00 -9.02
C THR A 21 -38.92 61.21 -8.63
N THR A 22 -38.77 59.95 -8.26
CA THR A 22 -39.73 59.24 -7.42
C THR A 22 -39.13 59.07 -6.02
N THR A 23 -39.96 59.28 -4.99
CA THR A 23 -39.53 59.27 -3.58
C THR A 23 -40.65 58.76 -2.70
N ILE A 24 -40.26 57.95 -1.70
CA ILE A 24 -40.94 57.72 -0.42
C ILE A 24 -42.34 57.08 -0.49
N ASN A 25 -42.47 55.94 0.21
CA ASN A 25 -43.50 55.82 1.23
C ASN A 25 -42.92 55.01 2.41
N SER A 26 -43.22 55.48 3.62
CA SER A 26 -42.87 54.84 4.89
C SER A 26 -44.15 54.35 5.59
N ASP A 27 -43.96 53.74 6.76
CA ASP A 27 -44.96 53.56 7.82
C ASP A 27 -46.14 52.61 7.57
N THR A 28 -46.11 51.48 8.29
CA THR A 28 -47.24 51.12 9.15
C THR A 28 -46.80 50.25 10.32
N TYR A 29 -47.18 50.65 11.54
CA TYR A 29 -47.09 49.81 12.73
C TYR A 29 -48.30 48.86 12.79
N GLY A 30 -48.12 47.63 13.28
CA GLY A 30 -49.20 46.67 13.49
C GLY A 30 -48.94 45.79 14.72
N LEU A 31 -49.73 45.96 15.77
CA LEU A 31 -49.62 45.21 17.03
C LEU A 31 -50.49 43.94 17.00
N ALA A 32 -49.93 42.82 17.48
CA ALA A 32 -50.68 41.70 18.04
C ALA A 32 -49.85 41.03 19.14
N LYS A 33 -50.51 40.52 20.19
CA LYS A 33 -49.88 40.06 21.44
C LYS A 33 -50.80 39.03 22.10
N GLU A 34 -50.20 38.04 22.80
CA GLU A 34 -50.90 37.09 23.70
C GLU A 34 -51.86 36.08 23.02
N ALA A 35 -52.09 34.85 23.52
CA ALA A 35 -51.63 34.16 24.73
C ALA A 35 -51.62 32.61 24.59
N ASN A 36 -50.84 31.92 25.44
CA ASN A 36 -51.18 30.74 26.30
C ASN A 36 -51.95 29.51 25.72
N ASN A 37 -51.76 28.25 26.14
CA ASN A 37 -50.96 27.63 27.23
C ASN A 37 -50.95 26.07 27.16
N ILE A 38 -49.96 25.40 27.78
CA ILE A 38 -50.05 24.05 28.46
C ILE A 38 -50.36 22.83 27.53
N VAL A 39 -49.64 21.68 27.50
CA VAL A 39 -49.34 20.63 28.52
C VAL A 39 -47.91 20.03 28.33
N SER A 40 -47.45 19.23 29.31
CA SER A 40 -46.10 18.65 29.52
C SER A 40 -45.75 17.30 28.88
N GLY A 41 -44.44 17.02 28.73
CA GLY A 41 -43.82 15.67 28.71
C GLY A 41 -43.20 15.28 27.35
N THR A 42 -42.04 14.60 27.26
CA THR A 42 -41.07 14.10 28.26
C THR A 42 -39.65 14.08 27.64
N LYS A 43 -38.56 13.99 28.43
CA LYS A 43 -37.16 14.05 27.97
C LYS A 43 -36.73 12.82 27.15
N MET A 44 -36.03 13.01 26.01
CA MET A 44 -34.59 12.71 25.76
C MET A 44 -34.27 12.60 24.26
N PHE A 45 -33.02 12.93 23.88
CA PHE A 45 -32.42 12.90 22.52
C PHE A 45 -33.06 13.81 21.45
N ASP A 46 -32.42 14.96 21.20
CA ASP A 46 -31.84 15.28 19.88
C ASP A 46 -31.10 16.64 19.92
N GLU A 47 -29.87 16.70 19.38
CA GLU A 47 -29.17 17.96 19.11
C GLU A 47 -29.16 18.28 17.61
N MET A 48 -30.28 18.79 17.10
CA MET A 48 -30.32 19.51 15.83
C MET A 48 -30.68 20.98 16.05
N LYS A 49 -29.74 21.88 15.74
CA LYS A 49 -29.99 23.31 15.59
C LYS A 49 -29.64 23.75 14.17
N THR A 50 -30.64 24.22 13.45
CA THR A 50 -30.53 24.95 12.17
C THR A 50 -31.53 26.13 12.22
N PRO A 51 -31.53 27.08 11.25
CA PRO A 51 -30.60 28.19 11.38
C PRO A 51 -31.26 29.57 11.20
N SER A 52 -30.65 30.63 11.76
CA SER A 52 -31.00 32.01 11.41
C SER A 52 -29.79 32.96 11.53
N ASP A 53 -29.67 33.81 10.52
CA ASP A 53 -29.06 35.13 10.50
C ASP A 53 -27.53 35.35 10.61
N ASN A 54 -27.05 36.15 9.65
CA ASN A 54 -25.89 37.04 9.69
C ASN A 54 -24.48 36.44 9.77
N LEU A 55 -24.00 35.92 8.63
CA LEU A 55 -22.56 35.79 8.34
C LEU A 55 -22.21 36.46 7.00
N ASN A 56 -21.74 37.71 7.07
CA ASN A 56 -21.14 38.43 5.93
C ASN A 56 -19.74 37.84 5.63
N LEU A 57 -19.70 36.71 4.93
CA LEU A 57 -18.45 36.04 4.55
C LEU A 57 -17.78 36.75 3.38
N THR A 58 -16.89 37.71 3.70
CA THR A 58 -15.82 38.11 2.79
C THR A 58 -15.04 36.87 2.33
N LYS A 59 -14.72 36.80 1.02
CA LYS A 59 -14.08 35.63 0.36
C LYS A 59 -12.78 35.18 1.04
N GLN A 60 -12.88 34.33 2.05
CA GLN A 60 -11.75 33.64 2.65
C GLN A 60 -11.50 32.36 1.84
N SER A 61 -10.31 32.20 1.28
CA SER A 61 -9.96 31.01 0.50
C SER A 61 -9.98 29.78 1.41
N VAL A 62 -10.84 28.81 1.11
CA VAL A 62 -10.85 27.52 1.79
C VAL A 62 -9.49 26.85 1.54
N ARG A 63 -8.63 26.84 2.56
CA ARG A 63 -7.41 26.01 2.56
C ARG A 63 -7.86 24.55 2.57
N GLN A 64 -7.82 23.91 1.39
CA GLN A 64 -8.09 22.48 1.27
C GLN A 64 -7.08 21.69 2.12
N SER A 65 -7.54 21.20 3.27
CA SER A 65 -6.73 20.51 4.27
C SER A 65 -6.43 19.08 3.82
N GLY A 66 -5.21 18.87 3.33
CA GLY A 66 -4.66 17.54 3.11
C GLY A 66 -3.16 17.51 3.37
N THR A 67 -2.67 16.39 3.88
CA THR A 67 -1.25 16.15 4.18
C THR A 67 -0.51 15.81 2.90
N GLU A 68 0.61 16.49 2.62
CA GLU A 68 1.44 16.18 1.44
C GLU A 68 2.14 14.81 1.63
N LEU A 69 2.00 13.92 0.64
CA LEU A 69 2.63 12.60 0.61
C LEU A 69 4.00 12.75 -0.06
N LEU A 70 5.02 13.04 0.74
CA LEU A 70 6.37 13.42 0.27
C LEU A 70 7.06 12.30 -0.51
N GLU A 71 6.81 11.05 -0.12
CA GLU A 71 7.26 9.83 -0.78
C GLU A 71 6.59 9.57 -2.14
N GLU A 72 5.45 10.22 -2.43
CA GLU A 72 4.71 10.08 -3.69
C GLU A 72 4.87 11.30 -4.63
N ARG A 73 5.82 12.20 -4.32
CA ARG A 73 6.23 13.30 -5.21
C ARG A 73 6.83 12.78 -6.52
N THR A 74 6.65 13.55 -7.59
CA THR A 74 7.35 13.31 -8.87
C THR A 74 7.95 14.60 -9.43
N LEU A 75 8.77 14.53 -10.48
CA LEU A 75 9.34 15.70 -11.17
C LEU A 75 8.29 16.80 -11.45
N PHE A 76 7.05 16.41 -11.79
CA PHE A 76 5.97 17.31 -12.23
C PHE A 76 4.75 17.39 -11.30
N SER A 77 4.68 16.61 -10.22
CA SER A 77 3.48 16.56 -9.36
C SER A 77 3.73 16.47 -7.85
N LYS A 78 2.78 17.06 -7.10
CA LYS A 78 2.62 16.94 -5.64
C LYS A 78 1.32 16.25 -5.28
N ARG A 79 1.33 15.36 -4.29
CA ARG A 79 0.16 14.58 -3.87
C ARG A 79 -0.23 14.86 -2.42
N PHE A 80 -1.53 14.87 -2.13
CA PHE A 80 -2.09 15.23 -0.84
C PHE A 80 -3.24 14.29 -0.42
N LEU A 81 -3.09 13.59 0.70
CA LEU A 81 -4.19 12.86 1.33
C LEU A 81 -5.16 13.85 1.98
N GLN A 82 -6.41 13.89 1.51
CA GLN A 82 -7.47 14.75 2.04
C GLN A 82 -8.09 14.15 3.32
N SER A 83 -8.72 14.99 4.13
CA SER A 83 -9.38 14.57 5.38
C SER A 83 -10.57 13.61 5.20
N ASP A 84 -11.07 13.42 3.97
CA ASP A 84 -12.13 12.47 3.62
C ASP A 84 -11.60 11.17 2.98
N GLY A 85 -10.29 10.92 3.09
CA GLY A 85 -9.61 9.73 2.54
C GLY A 85 -9.35 9.77 1.03
N LYS A 86 -9.81 10.80 0.31
CA LYS A 86 -9.45 10.98 -1.11
C LYS A 86 -8.03 11.48 -1.28
N ILE A 87 -7.49 11.30 -2.47
CA ILE A 87 -6.18 11.82 -2.85
C ILE A 87 -6.40 12.97 -3.83
N ARG A 88 -5.72 14.11 -3.60
CA ARG A 88 -5.53 15.17 -4.60
C ARG A 88 -4.11 15.07 -5.15
N GLU A 89 -3.92 15.08 -6.46
CA GLU A 89 -2.62 15.28 -7.08
C GLU A 89 -2.64 16.54 -7.95
N ASP A 90 -1.63 17.38 -7.75
CA ASP A 90 -1.45 18.69 -8.36
C ASP A 90 -0.30 18.60 -9.36
N PHE A 91 -0.63 18.65 -10.65
CA PHE A 91 0.30 18.58 -11.77
C PHE A 91 0.70 19.97 -12.28
N SER A 92 1.97 20.11 -12.59
CA SER A 92 2.60 21.27 -13.22
C SER A 92 3.08 20.93 -14.62
N LEU A 93 3.07 21.90 -15.54
CA LEU A 93 3.75 21.74 -16.84
C LEU A 93 5.28 21.71 -16.68
N VAL A 94 5.82 22.44 -15.69
CA VAL A 94 7.25 22.57 -15.41
C VAL A 94 7.68 21.69 -14.24
N PRO A 95 8.98 21.35 -14.11
CA PRO A 95 9.48 20.68 -12.92
C PRO A 95 9.17 21.48 -11.65
N VAL A 96 8.76 20.79 -10.61
CA VAL A 96 8.54 21.36 -9.26
C VAL A 96 9.42 20.70 -8.19
N HIS A 97 10.01 19.55 -8.52
CA HIS A 97 10.98 18.86 -7.67
C HIS A 97 12.27 18.54 -8.42
N TYR A 98 13.38 18.37 -7.71
CA TYR A 98 14.58 17.69 -8.20
C TYR A 98 14.70 16.30 -7.56
N LEU A 99 15.43 15.38 -8.21
CA LEU A 99 15.76 14.08 -7.63
C LEU A 99 17.10 14.20 -6.88
N ASP A 100 17.11 13.90 -5.58
CA ASP A 100 18.30 14.01 -4.73
C ASP A 100 19.27 12.82 -4.89
N GLU A 101 20.42 12.89 -4.22
CA GLU A 101 21.43 11.82 -4.25
C GLU A 101 20.95 10.48 -3.67
N THR A 102 19.88 10.48 -2.87
CA THR A 102 19.26 9.27 -2.30
C THR A 102 18.14 8.69 -3.19
N GLY A 103 17.76 9.40 -4.26
CA GLY A 103 16.67 9.02 -5.15
C GLY A 103 15.28 9.49 -4.69
N LYS A 104 15.19 10.51 -3.84
CA LYS A 104 13.92 11.12 -3.40
C LYS A 104 13.66 12.47 -4.08
N TYR A 105 12.40 12.87 -4.17
CA TYR A 105 12.01 14.15 -4.79
C TYR A 105 11.90 15.29 -3.78
N GLN A 106 12.70 16.34 -3.97
CA GLN A 106 12.82 17.51 -3.09
C GLN A 106 12.36 18.78 -3.82
N ASP A 107 11.82 19.78 -3.12
CA ASP A 107 11.34 21.03 -3.73
C ASP A 107 12.47 21.78 -4.45
N ILE A 108 12.20 22.31 -5.65
CA ILE A 108 13.19 23.08 -6.41
C ILE A 108 13.51 24.40 -5.70
N ASN A 109 14.81 24.71 -5.64
CA ASN A 109 15.33 26.00 -5.25
C ASN A 109 16.39 26.44 -6.26
N THR A 110 16.13 27.54 -6.97
CA THR A 110 17.01 28.08 -8.02
C THR A 110 18.16 28.94 -7.47
N LYS A 111 18.28 29.04 -6.13
CA LYS A 111 19.32 29.83 -5.47
C LYS A 111 20.72 29.40 -5.86
N LEU A 112 21.47 30.34 -6.43
CA LEU A 112 22.87 30.24 -6.74
C LEU A 112 23.71 30.31 -5.45
N THR A 113 24.61 29.34 -5.29
CA THR A 113 25.63 29.31 -4.26
C THR A 113 26.98 29.53 -4.93
N LYS A 114 27.82 30.42 -4.39
CA LYS A 114 29.17 30.63 -4.92
C LYS A 114 30.06 29.46 -4.52
N ASN A 115 30.74 28.83 -5.46
CA ASN A 115 31.44 27.55 -5.24
C ASN A 115 32.68 27.67 -4.33
N SER A 116 33.16 28.89 -4.02
CA SER A 116 34.12 29.14 -2.93
C SER A 116 33.52 28.97 -1.53
N GLU A 117 32.20 29.15 -1.38
CA GLU A 117 31.47 29.19 -0.12
C GLU A 117 30.87 27.81 0.20
N VAL A 118 31.72 26.79 0.23
CA VAL A 118 31.32 25.37 0.40
C VAL A 118 30.49 25.10 1.69
N ASN A 119 30.50 25.99 2.67
CA ASN A 119 29.64 25.92 3.87
C ASN A 119 28.18 26.34 3.61
N ALA A 120 27.89 27.02 2.51
CA ALA A 120 26.55 27.45 2.10
C ALA A 120 25.88 26.47 1.10
N ILE A 121 26.58 25.41 0.70
CA ILE A 121 26.02 24.36 -0.16
C ILE A 121 24.97 23.56 0.66
N PRO A 122 23.73 23.39 0.15
CA PRO A 122 22.67 22.65 0.85
C PRO A 122 23.03 21.21 1.25
N GLU A 123 22.41 20.71 2.32
CA GLU A 123 22.63 19.35 2.84
C GLU A 123 22.18 18.27 1.86
N THR A 124 21.02 18.43 1.22
CA THR A 124 20.56 17.61 0.10
C THR A 124 20.75 18.37 -1.21
N VAL A 125 21.18 17.69 -2.28
CA VAL A 125 21.41 18.33 -3.59
C VAL A 125 20.89 17.49 -4.73
N SER A 126 20.70 18.10 -5.89
CA SER A 126 20.30 17.39 -7.09
C SER A 126 21.35 16.36 -7.48
N LYS A 127 20.90 15.17 -7.88
CA LYS A 127 21.72 14.08 -8.42
C LYS A 127 22.61 14.55 -9.58
N ASP A 128 22.14 15.49 -10.41
CA ASP A 128 22.93 16.09 -11.50
C ASP A 128 24.06 17.01 -10.98
N THR A 129 23.94 17.54 -9.76
CA THR A 129 24.95 18.43 -9.10
C THR A 129 25.79 17.73 -8.02
N HIS A 130 25.44 16.51 -7.61
CA HIS A 130 26.07 15.82 -6.49
C HIS A 130 27.59 15.63 -6.66
N LEU A 131 28.06 15.32 -7.88
CA LEU A 131 29.49 15.21 -8.18
C LEU A 131 30.23 16.54 -7.93
N LYS A 132 29.66 17.68 -8.36
CA LYS A 132 30.21 19.02 -8.11
C LYS A 132 30.34 19.31 -6.60
N LYS A 133 29.35 18.90 -5.79
CA LYS A 133 29.42 19.00 -4.31
C LYS A 133 30.58 18.18 -3.74
N LEU A 134 30.80 16.96 -4.22
CA LEU A 134 31.92 16.11 -3.78
C LEU A 134 33.29 16.70 -4.19
N GLU A 135 33.42 17.22 -5.41
CA GLU A 135 34.62 17.90 -5.90
C GLU A 135 34.98 19.10 -5.01
N LEU A 136 34.00 19.97 -4.73
CA LEU A 136 34.18 21.16 -3.90
C LEU A 136 34.53 20.80 -2.45
N ALA A 137 33.92 19.76 -1.89
CA ALA A 137 34.28 19.24 -0.57
C ALA A 137 35.73 18.73 -0.53
N ASN A 138 36.15 17.94 -1.51
CA ASN A 138 37.52 17.41 -1.61
C ASN A 138 38.57 18.52 -1.83
N SER A 139 38.20 19.61 -2.53
CA SER A 139 39.08 20.76 -2.77
C SER A 139 39.52 21.51 -1.50
N LYS A 140 38.77 21.37 -0.38
CA LYS A 140 39.17 21.88 0.94
C LYS A 140 40.33 21.06 1.51
N ASN A 141 40.21 19.73 1.50
CA ASN A 141 41.12 18.81 2.19
C ASN A 141 42.54 18.87 1.63
N TYR A 142 42.70 19.09 0.32
CA TYR A 142 44.00 19.28 -0.33
C TYR A 142 44.60 20.69 -0.15
N SER A 143 43.86 21.66 0.38
CA SER A 143 44.28 23.07 0.41
C SER A 143 45.24 23.45 1.56
N SER A 144 45.70 22.48 2.36
CA SER A 144 46.48 22.73 3.58
C SER A 144 47.96 23.05 3.36
N ASN A 145 48.57 22.65 2.23
CA ASN A 145 50.04 22.64 2.07
C ASN A 145 50.66 23.46 0.91
N THR A 146 49.88 24.10 0.02
CA THR A 146 50.45 24.84 -1.14
C THR A 146 49.78 26.19 -1.41
N LYS A 147 50.22 27.24 -0.69
CA LYS A 147 49.81 28.65 -0.86
C LYS A 147 50.25 29.31 -2.20
N LYS A 148 50.41 28.57 -3.31
CA LYS A 148 51.07 29.08 -4.52
C LYS A 148 50.50 28.69 -5.89
N ASN A 149 49.34 28.04 -5.96
CA ASN A 149 48.69 27.68 -7.25
C ASN A 149 47.18 27.93 -7.33
N ARG A 150 46.58 28.67 -6.38
CA ARG A 150 45.20 29.16 -6.55
C ARG A 150 45.19 30.42 -7.41
N SER A 151 45.05 30.25 -8.72
CA SER A 151 44.36 31.24 -9.54
C SER A 151 42.95 31.41 -8.97
N LEU A 152 42.62 32.61 -8.51
CA LEU A 152 41.33 32.89 -7.86
C LEU A 152 40.21 33.24 -8.86
N ASN A 153 40.50 33.13 -10.17
CA ASN A 153 39.63 33.61 -11.25
C ASN A 153 38.55 32.59 -11.69
N ALA A 154 38.32 31.51 -10.94
CA ALA A 154 37.37 30.44 -11.30
C ALA A 154 36.33 30.13 -10.20
N SER A 155 35.92 31.11 -9.40
CA SER A 155 34.87 30.95 -8.39
C SER A 155 33.46 31.02 -9.00
N SER A 156 33.05 29.98 -9.73
CA SER A 156 31.72 29.89 -10.35
C SER A 156 30.58 29.82 -9.32
N PHE A 157 29.35 29.97 -9.80
CA PHE A 157 28.10 29.86 -9.07
C PHE A 157 27.30 28.66 -9.57
N THR A 158 26.72 27.88 -8.65
CA THR A 158 25.91 26.70 -8.94
C THR A 158 24.61 26.74 -8.14
N ALA A 159 23.48 26.48 -8.79
CA ALA A 159 22.22 26.16 -8.11
C ALA A 159 22.19 24.65 -7.86
N PHE A 160 22.31 24.25 -6.60
CA PHE A 160 22.43 22.83 -6.21
C PHE A 160 21.08 22.10 -6.13
N GLN A 161 19.97 22.80 -6.23
CA GLN A 161 18.62 22.29 -5.94
C GLN A 161 17.67 22.43 -7.14
N VAL A 162 18.19 22.18 -8.35
CA VAL A 162 17.46 22.20 -9.62
C VAL A 162 17.60 20.83 -10.33
N PRO A 163 16.65 20.40 -11.19
CA PRO A 163 16.63 19.05 -11.79
C PRO A 163 17.64 18.86 -12.93
N PHE A 164 18.73 19.64 -12.92
CA PHE A 164 19.81 19.70 -13.91
C PHE A 164 21.08 20.21 -13.22
N SER A 165 22.21 20.27 -13.93
CA SER A 165 23.45 20.91 -13.44
C SER A 165 23.67 22.27 -14.10
N VAL A 166 24.19 23.22 -13.34
CA VAL A 166 24.53 24.57 -13.80
C VAL A 166 25.82 25.06 -13.15
N ASP A 167 26.72 25.61 -13.97
CA ASP A 167 28.00 26.17 -13.54
C ASP A 167 28.22 27.50 -14.27
N ILE A 168 27.98 28.60 -13.56
CA ILE A 168 28.03 29.98 -14.10
C ILE A 168 29.32 30.64 -13.61
N PRO A 169 30.29 30.98 -14.48
CA PRO A 169 31.63 31.39 -14.07
C PRO A 169 31.67 32.75 -13.38
N ASN A 170 32.72 33.05 -12.60
CA ASN A 170 32.91 34.41 -12.09
C ASN A 170 33.25 35.40 -13.23
N ASP A 171 33.82 34.92 -14.33
CA ASP A 171 34.13 35.70 -15.53
C ASP A 171 33.46 35.04 -16.73
N ILE A 172 32.59 35.75 -17.43
CA ILE A 172 31.80 35.20 -18.54
C ILE A 172 32.66 34.72 -19.71
N SER A 173 33.91 35.21 -19.86
CA SER A 173 34.81 34.78 -20.93
C SER A 173 35.27 33.31 -20.82
N MET A 174 34.99 32.64 -19.69
CA MET A 174 35.21 31.19 -19.54
C MET A 174 34.03 30.35 -20.08
N GLY A 175 32.88 30.98 -20.33
CA GLY A 175 31.62 30.34 -20.69
C GLY A 175 30.88 29.69 -19.51
N TYR A 176 29.56 29.62 -19.61
CA TYR A 176 28.69 28.97 -18.63
C TYR A 176 28.23 27.61 -19.13
N THR A 177 27.99 26.67 -18.22
CA THR A 177 27.59 25.30 -18.54
C THR A 177 26.21 24.97 -17.97
N ILE A 178 25.38 24.32 -18.77
CA ILE A 178 24.17 23.60 -18.35
C ILE A 178 24.30 22.11 -18.71
N GLY A 179 23.84 21.21 -17.85
CA GLY A 179 23.90 19.77 -18.09
C GLY A 179 22.72 18.98 -17.53
N LYS A 180 22.42 17.82 -18.13
CA LYS A 180 21.37 16.89 -17.68
C LYS A 180 21.72 15.46 -18.08
N ASP A 181 21.75 14.55 -17.10
CA ASP A 181 21.94 13.10 -17.32
C ASP A 181 23.18 12.76 -18.19
N LYS A 182 24.30 13.46 -17.95
CA LYS A 182 25.59 13.43 -18.68
C LYS A 182 25.65 14.19 -20.02
N GLU A 183 24.52 14.65 -20.55
CA GLU A 183 24.52 15.63 -21.64
C GLU A 183 24.86 17.02 -21.07
N SER A 184 25.60 17.84 -21.82
CA SER A 184 25.91 19.21 -21.42
C SER A 184 26.15 20.13 -22.61
N ILE A 185 25.83 21.41 -22.43
CA ILE A 185 26.20 22.52 -23.31
C ILE A 185 27.00 23.53 -22.49
N THR A 186 28.19 23.88 -22.95
CA THR A 186 28.90 25.10 -22.53
C THR A 186 28.74 26.17 -23.59
N ILE A 187 28.42 27.39 -23.16
CA ILE A 187 28.13 28.55 -24.02
C ILE A 187 29.12 29.67 -23.62
N THR A 188 29.97 30.07 -24.56
CA THR A 188 31.02 31.07 -24.34
C THR A 188 30.85 32.25 -25.32
N PRO A 189 30.62 33.49 -24.86
CA PRO A 189 30.58 34.66 -25.74
C PRO A 189 31.84 34.84 -26.57
N LEU A 190 31.67 35.23 -27.84
CA LEU A 190 32.75 35.52 -28.78
C LEU A 190 32.77 37.02 -29.12
N GLY A 191 33.98 37.58 -29.18
CA GLY A 191 34.20 39.01 -29.38
C GLY A 191 33.82 39.89 -28.17
N GLY A 192 33.35 39.30 -27.08
CA GLY A 192 33.07 40.00 -25.82
C GLY A 192 34.30 40.19 -24.95
N THR A 193 34.20 41.05 -23.94
CA THR A 193 35.26 41.29 -22.96
C THR A 193 35.20 40.29 -21.79
N SER A 194 36.31 40.19 -21.05
CA SER A 194 36.29 39.65 -19.68
C SER A 194 35.42 40.57 -18.82
N SER A 195 34.44 39.99 -18.11
CA SER A 195 33.48 40.74 -17.29
C SER A 195 33.08 39.90 -16.08
N LEU A 196 33.10 40.52 -14.90
CA LEU A 196 32.90 39.82 -13.63
C LEU A 196 31.43 39.81 -13.22
N GLY A 197 30.89 38.62 -12.98
CA GLY A 197 29.49 38.40 -12.64
C GLY A 197 29.12 38.89 -11.24
N ALA A 198 28.12 39.77 -11.17
CA ALA A 198 27.49 40.21 -9.92
C ALA A 198 26.17 39.46 -9.68
N LEU A 199 25.92 39.01 -8.45
CA LEU A 199 24.64 38.41 -8.04
C LEU A 199 23.61 39.53 -7.86
N ASP A 200 22.60 39.59 -8.74
CA ASP A 200 21.54 40.61 -8.71
C ASP A 200 20.30 40.11 -7.92
N LYS A 201 19.98 38.83 -8.08
CA LYS A 201 18.89 38.11 -7.39
C LYS A 201 19.43 36.77 -6.92
N GLU A 202 18.75 36.09 -5.99
CA GLU A 202 19.23 34.77 -5.51
C GLU A 202 19.47 33.75 -6.64
N SER A 203 18.81 33.87 -7.79
CA SER A 203 18.96 32.99 -8.95
C SER A 203 19.52 33.68 -10.22
N ALA A 204 20.11 34.88 -10.13
CA ALA A 204 20.54 35.64 -11.32
C ALA A 204 21.95 36.26 -11.18
N ILE A 205 22.81 36.07 -12.19
CA ILE A 205 24.11 36.75 -12.35
C ILE A 205 24.03 37.74 -13.50
N VAL A 206 24.47 38.98 -13.26
CA VAL A 206 24.63 40.02 -14.30
C VAL A 206 26.11 40.26 -14.55
N TYR A 207 26.50 40.17 -15.82
CA TYR A 207 27.81 40.59 -16.35
C TYR A 207 27.61 41.88 -17.13
N LYS A 208 28.42 42.90 -16.83
CA LYS A 208 28.28 44.22 -17.44
C LYS A 208 29.27 44.46 -18.56
N ASP A 209 28.86 45.26 -19.54
CA ASP A 209 29.72 45.71 -20.65
C ASP A 209 30.40 44.55 -21.39
N VAL A 210 29.73 43.38 -21.50
CA VAL A 210 30.27 42.16 -22.12
C VAL A 210 30.54 42.40 -23.60
N TRP A 211 29.67 43.16 -24.25
CA TRP A 211 30.00 43.87 -25.49
C TRP A 211 29.72 45.36 -25.27
N GLN A 212 30.05 46.18 -26.27
CA GLN A 212 29.78 47.62 -26.26
C GLN A 212 28.31 47.87 -25.88
N ASP A 213 28.08 48.66 -24.83
CA ASP A 213 26.75 49.08 -24.35
C ASP A 213 25.75 47.90 -24.14
N SER A 214 26.27 46.71 -23.83
CA SER A 214 25.52 45.45 -23.76
C SER A 214 25.92 44.57 -22.56
N ASP A 215 24.94 44.28 -21.69
CA ASP A 215 25.09 43.37 -20.54
C ASP A 215 24.59 41.95 -20.86
N ILE A 216 24.95 40.95 -20.05
CA ILE A 216 24.33 39.62 -20.02
C ILE A 216 23.78 39.34 -18.61
N GLU A 217 22.48 39.06 -18.46
CA GLU A 217 21.90 38.45 -17.26
C GLU A 217 21.62 36.96 -17.50
N LEU A 218 22.25 36.08 -16.71
CA LEU A 218 21.95 34.65 -16.67
C LEU A 218 21.06 34.34 -15.46
N VAL A 219 19.83 33.89 -15.71
CA VAL A 219 18.82 33.56 -14.71
C VAL A 219 18.58 32.05 -14.67
N VAL A 220 18.87 31.42 -13.53
CA VAL A 220 18.51 30.02 -13.28
C VAL A 220 17.02 29.92 -12.98
N THR A 221 16.34 29.06 -13.73
CA THR A 221 14.93 28.72 -13.59
C THR A 221 14.78 27.25 -13.15
N ASN A 222 13.56 26.80 -12.92
CA ASN A 222 13.26 25.37 -12.70
C ASN A 222 13.33 24.52 -13.99
N ILE A 223 13.50 25.14 -15.16
CA ILE A 223 13.55 24.48 -16.47
C ILE A 223 14.89 24.63 -17.20
N GLY A 224 15.82 25.45 -16.71
CA GLY A 224 17.12 25.67 -17.35
C GLY A 224 17.69 27.05 -17.06
N ILE A 225 18.52 27.57 -17.96
CA ILE A 225 19.10 28.92 -17.88
C ILE A 225 18.41 29.81 -18.92
N LYS A 226 17.74 30.85 -18.44
CA LYS A 226 17.31 31.97 -19.26
C LYS A 226 18.47 32.96 -19.37
N GLU A 227 18.89 33.25 -20.58
CA GLU A 227 19.82 34.35 -20.86
C GLU A 227 19.03 35.59 -21.27
N ASN A 228 19.52 36.77 -20.87
CA ASN A 228 19.07 38.06 -21.37
C ASN A 228 20.32 38.84 -21.81
N ILE A 229 20.51 39.03 -23.11
CA ILE A 229 21.45 40.05 -23.61
C ILE A 229 20.69 41.38 -23.54
N ILE A 230 21.19 42.34 -22.77
CA ILE A 230 20.50 43.61 -22.49
C ILE A 230 21.29 44.74 -23.15
N LEU A 231 20.71 45.32 -24.19
CA LEU A 231 21.30 46.39 -24.99
C LEU A 231 20.76 47.72 -24.49
N HIS A 232 21.65 48.65 -24.10
CA HIS A 232 21.24 49.92 -23.49
C HIS A 232 20.95 51.04 -24.50
N SER A 233 21.60 51.03 -25.67
CA SER A 233 21.33 51.95 -26.78
C SER A 233 21.78 51.41 -28.14
N LYS A 234 21.55 52.20 -29.19
CA LYS A 234 22.01 51.97 -30.59
C LYS A 234 23.53 51.89 -30.79
N GLU A 235 24.33 52.06 -29.73
CA GLU A 235 25.78 51.85 -29.76
C GLU A 235 26.14 50.37 -29.51
N ALA A 236 25.16 49.52 -29.17
CA ALA A 236 25.32 48.08 -29.06
C ALA A 236 25.56 47.39 -30.43
N PRO A 237 26.24 46.22 -30.49
CA PRO A 237 26.42 45.46 -31.72
C PRO A 237 25.09 44.96 -32.30
N ASP A 238 24.97 44.93 -33.64
CA ASP A 238 23.84 44.32 -34.36
C ASP A 238 23.82 42.77 -34.32
N THR A 239 24.93 42.17 -33.90
CA THR A 239 25.22 40.75 -34.00
C THR A 239 26.01 40.26 -32.78
N PHE A 240 25.48 39.22 -32.12
CA PHE A 240 26.11 38.51 -31.01
C PHE A 240 26.55 37.12 -31.45
N LYS A 241 27.65 36.62 -30.87
CA LYS A 241 28.24 35.33 -31.23
C LYS A 241 28.63 34.54 -30.00
N PHE A 242 28.45 33.22 -30.07
CA PHE A 242 28.78 32.29 -28.98
C PHE A 242 29.46 31.03 -29.54
N GLN A 243 30.53 30.59 -28.90
CA GLN A 243 31.05 29.24 -29.08
C GLN A 243 30.19 28.30 -28.24
N ILE A 244 29.56 27.34 -28.91
CA ILE A 244 28.80 26.25 -28.28
C ILE A 244 29.73 25.03 -28.19
N GLN A 245 29.79 24.38 -27.04
CA GLN A 245 30.49 23.10 -26.85
C GLN A 245 29.52 22.08 -26.24
N GLN A 246 29.21 21.03 -27.00
CA GLN A 246 28.25 19.99 -26.59
C GLN A 246 28.99 18.70 -26.24
N SER A 247 28.57 17.98 -25.18
CA SER A 247 29.15 16.66 -24.86
C SER A 247 28.68 15.53 -25.79
N SER A 248 27.66 15.78 -26.61
CA SER A 248 27.14 14.90 -27.65
C SER A 248 26.63 15.75 -28.82
N SER A 249 26.82 15.29 -30.06
CA SER A 249 26.26 15.93 -31.26
C SER A 249 24.75 15.73 -31.42
N ASN A 250 24.16 14.84 -30.65
CA ASN A 250 22.71 14.68 -30.50
C ASN A 250 22.37 14.77 -29.02
N LEU A 251 21.85 15.92 -28.59
CA LEU A 251 21.31 16.14 -27.26
C LEU A 251 19.82 15.75 -27.26
N LYS A 252 19.34 15.16 -26.17
CA LYS A 252 17.96 14.72 -25.96
C LYS A 252 17.30 15.44 -24.81
N ASN A 253 18.10 15.86 -23.82
CA ASN A 253 17.67 16.41 -22.55
C ASN A 253 17.95 17.92 -22.42
N LEU A 254 18.50 18.54 -23.47
CA LEU A 254 18.86 19.96 -23.53
C LEU A 254 18.45 20.54 -24.89
N ILE A 255 17.71 21.65 -24.85
CA ILE A 255 17.15 22.35 -26.01
C ILE A 255 17.57 23.82 -25.91
N MET A 256 18.31 24.32 -26.90
CA MET A 256 18.49 25.77 -27.09
C MET A 256 17.23 26.28 -27.80
N MET A 257 16.57 27.29 -27.24
CA MET A 257 15.34 27.84 -27.79
C MET A 257 15.65 28.82 -28.95
N PRO A 258 14.78 28.95 -29.96
CA PRO A 258 14.86 30.01 -30.95
C PRO A 258 14.81 31.38 -30.26
N SER A 259 15.76 32.26 -30.59
CA SER A 259 15.84 33.55 -29.93
C SER A 259 14.75 34.52 -30.36
N TYR A 260 14.38 35.38 -29.43
CA TYR A 260 13.49 36.50 -29.65
C TYR A 260 14.01 37.74 -28.91
N LEU A 261 13.38 38.89 -29.14
CA LEU A 261 13.62 40.10 -28.38
C LEU A 261 12.35 40.78 -27.87
N TYR A 262 12.52 41.62 -26.85
CA TYR A 262 11.55 42.61 -26.39
C TYR A 262 12.22 43.98 -26.26
N ASP A 263 11.52 45.04 -26.68
CA ASP A 263 11.92 46.42 -26.38
C ASP A 263 11.33 46.93 -25.05
N SER A 264 11.65 48.17 -24.66
CA SER A 264 11.13 48.81 -23.45
C SER A 264 9.59 48.92 -23.43
N ASN A 265 8.95 49.04 -24.59
CA ASN A 265 7.49 49.06 -24.75
C ASN A 265 6.85 47.66 -24.79
N LYS A 266 7.65 46.59 -24.70
CA LYS A 266 7.26 45.17 -24.86
C LYS A 266 6.82 44.80 -26.29
N THR A 267 7.35 45.51 -27.28
CA THR A 267 7.34 45.10 -28.69
C THR A 267 8.15 43.81 -28.86
N TYR A 268 7.49 42.74 -29.27
CA TYR A 268 8.12 41.43 -29.52
C TYR A 268 8.62 41.30 -30.96
N ARG A 269 9.76 40.63 -31.15
CA ARG A 269 10.19 40.09 -32.46
C ARG A 269 10.89 38.75 -32.26
N GLU A 270 10.56 37.75 -33.08
CA GLU A 270 11.44 36.60 -33.30
C GLU A 270 12.70 37.07 -34.08
N ILE A 271 13.86 36.47 -33.83
CA ILE A 271 15.12 36.82 -34.53
C ILE A 271 15.84 35.57 -35.06
N GLU A 272 16.61 35.72 -36.13
CA GLU A 272 17.19 34.57 -36.84
C GLU A 272 18.52 34.11 -36.20
N THR A 273 18.48 32.96 -35.54
CA THR A 273 19.66 32.28 -35.00
C THR A 273 20.31 31.38 -36.04
N LYS A 274 21.59 31.62 -36.38
CA LYS A 274 22.35 30.78 -37.33
C LYS A 274 23.41 29.96 -36.59
N MET A 275 23.36 28.64 -36.76
CA MET A 275 24.30 27.68 -36.17
C MET A 275 25.26 27.14 -37.25
N LYS A 276 26.57 27.34 -37.10
CA LYS A 276 27.59 26.86 -38.05
C LYS A 276 28.91 26.55 -37.35
N ASP A 277 29.52 25.40 -37.63
CA ASP A 277 30.85 25.02 -37.11
C ASP A 277 31.01 25.20 -35.58
N ASN A 278 29.95 24.88 -34.82
CA ASN A 278 29.79 25.11 -33.39
C ASN A 278 29.76 26.58 -32.92
N GLU A 279 29.76 27.56 -33.83
CA GLU A 279 29.43 28.96 -33.56
C GLU A 279 27.91 29.20 -33.72
N LEU A 280 27.28 29.77 -32.69
CA LEU A 280 25.95 30.35 -32.74
C LEU A 280 26.07 31.85 -33.03
N THR A 281 25.48 32.33 -34.11
CA THR A 281 25.35 33.76 -34.43
C THR A 281 23.89 34.18 -34.28
N ILE A 282 23.67 35.27 -33.56
CA ILE A 282 22.36 35.91 -33.36
C ILE A 282 22.46 37.32 -33.96
N SER A 283 21.59 37.66 -34.91
CA SER A 283 21.49 39.01 -35.48
C SER A 283 20.05 39.52 -35.40
N TYR A 284 19.86 40.81 -35.20
CA TYR A 284 18.54 41.43 -35.04
C TYR A 284 18.42 42.76 -35.83
N ASP A 285 17.19 43.29 -35.91
CA ASP A 285 16.88 44.60 -36.47
C ASP A 285 16.27 45.48 -35.37
N ASP A 286 16.88 46.64 -35.11
CA ASP A 286 16.42 47.63 -34.12
C ASP A 286 15.39 48.61 -34.68
N THR A 287 15.12 48.60 -36.00
CA THR A 287 14.31 49.61 -36.70
C THR A 287 12.94 49.80 -36.04
N GLY A 288 12.77 50.92 -35.34
CA GLY A 288 11.50 51.28 -34.68
C GLY A 288 11.26 50.61 -33.31
N LEU A 289 12.28 50.01 -32.70
CA LEU A 289 12.27 49.59 -31.30
C LEU A 289 12.76 50.72 -30.38
N VAL A 290 12.43 50.64 -29.09
CA VAL A 290 12.89 51.61 -28.08
C VAL A 290 13.71 50.92 -27.00
N TYR A 291 14.97 51.34 -26.89
CA TYR A 291 15.93 50.84 -25.91
C TYR A 291 15.52 51.13 -24.44
N PRO A 292 15.92 50.29 -23.46
CA PRO A 292 16.73 49.09 -23.63
C PRO A 292 15.98 47.96 -24.36
N ILE A 293 16.72 47.18 -25.14
CA ILE A 293 16.25 45.98 -25.83
C ILE A 293 16.80 44.76 -25.06
N THR A 294 16.02 43.70 -24.98
CA THR A 294 16.45 42.43 -24.38
C THR A 294 16.28 41.29 -25.36
N ILE A 295 17.38 40.61 -25.71
CA ILE A 295 17.39 39.38 -26.52
C ILE A 295 17.46 38.17 -25.58
N ASP A 296 16.72 37.11 -25.89
CA ASP A 296 16.62 35.89 -25.09
C ASP A 296 16.99 34.63 -25.90
N PRO A 297 18.17 34.02 -25.63
CA PRO A 297 18.56 32.70 -26.12
C PRO A 297 18.50 31.60 -25.02
N THR A 298 17.37 31.50 -24.29
CA THR A 298 17.15 30.50 -23.22
C THR A 298 17.53 29.07 -23.65
N THR A 299 18.20 28.34 -22.74
CA THR A 299 18.45 26.90 -22.87
C THR A 299 17.69 26.14 -21.78
N THR A 300 16.88 25.15 -22.19
CA THR A 300 15.91 24.44 -21.35
C THR A 300 16.09 22.92 -21.38
N ILE A 301 15.72 22.24 -20.29
CA ILE A 301 15.59 20.77 -20.21
C ILE A 301 14.17 20.28 -20.53
N LEU A 302 13.22 21.19 -20.80
CA LEU A 302 11.79 20.87 -20.87
C LEU A 302 11.27 20.85 -22.32
N PRO A 303 10.68 19.73 -22.82
CA PRO A 303 9.96 19.70 -24.09
C PRO A 303 8.62 20.45 -24.02
N VAL A 304 7.95 20.60 -25.17
CA VAL A 304 6.80 21.51 -25.30
C VAL A 304 5.54 20.97 -24.62
N ARG A 305 4.98 21.79 -23.73
CA ARG A 305 3.81 21.43 -22.89
C ARG A 305 2.67 22.44 -22.91
N ALA A 306 2.92 23.63 -23.45
CA ALA A 306 1.92 24.64 -23.81
C ALA A 306 2.33 25.28 -25.14
N GLN A 307 1.40 25.45 -26.08
CA GLN A 307 1.64 26.09 -27.37
C GLN A 307 0.34 26.62 -27.98
N TYR A 308 0.42 27.52 -28.96
CA TYR A 308 -0.73 27.92 -29.79
C TYR A 308 -0.44 27.86 -31.29
N VAL A 309 -1.50 28.03 -32.08
CA VAL A 309 -1.43 28.08 -33.55
C VAL A 309 -2.19 29.30 -34.09
N ASP A 310 -1.60 30.03 -35.02
CA ASP A 310 -2.19 31.19 -35.68
C ASP A 310 -2.66 30.81 -37.11
N PRO A 311 -3.92 31.06 -37.49
CA PRO A 311 -4.40 30.85 -38.87
C PRO A 311 -3.72 31.73 -39.92
N ASN A 312 -3.17 32.90 -39.55
CA ASN A 312 -2.43 33.77 -40.47
C ASN A 312 -1.09 33.15 -40.87
N ASN A 313 -0.38 32.58 -39.89
CA ASN A 313 0.93 31.97 -40.07
C ASN A 313 0.80 30.45 -39.98
N ALA A 314 -0.01 29.87 -40.88
CA ALA A 314 -0.56 28.53 -40.70
C ALA A 314 0.46 27.37 -40.66
N ASN A 315 1.72 27.64 -41.02
CA ASN A 315 2.86 26.71 -40.98
C ASN A 315 3.87 27.02 -39.84
N GLN A 316 3.60 28.01 -38.99
CA GLN A 316 4.40 28.35 -37.81
C GLN A 316 3.85 27.66 -36.55
N SER A 317 4.72 27.39 -35.57
CA SER A 317 4.35 26.80 -34.27
C SER A 317 4.73 27.75 -33.14
N TYR A 318 3.74 28.22 -32.39
CA TYR A 318 3.96 29.16 -31.27
C TYR A 318 4.15 28.39 -29.97
N THR A 319 5.29 27.72 -29.94
CA THR A 319 5.71 26.74 -28.95
C THR A 319 6.39 27.38 -27.73
N TRP A 320 7.17 28.44 -27.95
CA TRP A 320 8.06 29.06 -26.95
C TRP A 320 7.52 30.39 -26.39
N GLU A 321 6.32 30.81 -26.80
CA GLU A 321 5.78 32.11 -26.43
C GLU A 321 5.31 32.17 -24.97
N PRO A 322 5.48 33.30 -24.26
CA PRO A 322 5.07 33.45 -22.85
C PRO A 322 3.55 33.40 -22.65
N VAL A 323 2.77 33.57 -23.72
CA VAL A 323 1.31 33.47 -23.71
C VAL A 323 0.81 32.58 -24.84
N MET A 324 -0.21 31.77 -24.53
CA MET A 324 -0.95 30.98 -25.49
C MET A 324 -2.26 31.70 -25.85
N LYS A 325 -2.47 31.96 -27.15
CA LYS A 325 -3.61 32.72 -27.67
C LYS A 325 -4.80 31.79 -27.92
N VAL A 326 -6.00 32.22 -27.52
CA VAL A 326 -7.24 31.44 -27.65
C VAL A 326 -8.36 32.30 -28.21
N GLY A 327 -9.09 31.76 -29.17
CA GLY A 327 -10.38 32.29 -29.62
C GLY A 327 -10.35 33.21 -30.83
N ILE A 328 -11.52 33.78 -31.14
CA ILE A 328 -11.82 34.44 -32.42
C ILE A 328 -11.38 35.92 -32.42
N VAL A 329 -10.70 36.36 -33.48
CA VAL A 329 -10.43 37.78 -33.76
C VAL A 329 -11.46 38.36 -34.73
N SER A 330 -11.82 37.60 -35.76
CA SER A 330 -12.91 37.91 -36.69
C SER A 330 -13.36 36.61 -37.40
N GLN A 331 -14.39 36.67 -38.24
CA GLN A 331 -15.17 35.51 -38.71
C GLN A 331 -14.41 34.36 -39.41
N TYR A 332 -13.13 34.54 -39.78
CA TYR A 332 -12.26 33.50 -40.36
C TYR A 332 -10.99 33.20 -39.55
N TYR A 333 -10.77 33.91 -38.44
CA TYR A 333 -9.50 33.91 -37.71
C TYR A 333 -9.72 33.52 -36.25
N GLN A 334 -9.39 32.27 -35.94
CA GLN A 334 -9.55 31.66 -34.61
C GLN A 334 -8.24 31.03 -34.14
N TYR A 335 -7.73 31.50 -33.02
CA TYR A 335 -6.61 30.90 -32.32
C TYR A 335 -7.04 29.64 -31.56
N TYR A 336 -6.18 28.63 -31.60
CA TYR A 336 -6.30 27.43 -30.78
C TYR A 336 -5.02 27.26 -29.95
N SER A 337 -5.17 26.94 -28.67
CA SER A 337 -4.06 26.58 -27.79
C SER A 337 -4.12 25.11 -27.38
N TYR A 338 -2.98 24.54 -27.04
CA TYR A 338 -2.80 23.13 -26.71
C TYR A 338 -1.93 22.98 -25.46
N LEU A 339 -2.31 22.03 -24.58
CA LEU A 339 -1.66 21.73 -23.31
C LEU A 339 -1.41 20.23 -23.18
N LYS A 340 -0.32 19.84 -22.52
CA LYS A 340 0.03 18.44 -22.23
C LYS A 340 0.58 18.30 -20.80
N PHE A 341 -0.04 17.43 -20.01
CA PHE A 341 0.40 17.04 -18.68
C PHE A 341 0.74 15.53 -18.68
N ASP A 342 1.93 15.18 -18.18
CA ASP A 342 2.28 13.78 -17.92
C ASP A 342 1.61 13.33 -16.62
N LEU A 343 0.97 12.16 -16.60
CA LEU A 343 0.27 11.64 -15.43
C LEU A 343 0.98 10.44 -14.82
N THR A 344 0.85 10.31 -13.50
CA THR A 344 1.45 9.22 -12.73
C THR A 344 0.70 7.89 -12.88
N ASP A 345 1.43 6.78 -12.92
CA ASP A 345 0.89 5.42 -13.14
C ASP A 345 -0.19 5.00 -12.13
N SER A 346 -0.11 5.54 -10.91
CA SER A 346 -1.11 5.48 -9.85
C SER A 346 -2.47 6.06 -10.25
N ILE A 347 -2.49 7.20 -10.95
CA ILE A 347 -3.73 7.87 -11.36
C ILE A 347 -4.37 7.17 -12.57
N ARG A 348 -3.57 6.51 -13.43
CA ARG A 348 -4.10 5.65 -14.50
C ARG A 348 -4.89 4.43 -13.99
N LYS A 349 -4.89 4.18 -12.69
CA LYS A 349 -5.58 3.07 -12.02
C LYS A 349 -6.52 3.55 -10.89
N ALA A 350 -6.78 4.86 -10.83
CA ALA A 350 -7.61 5.48 -9.81
C ALA A 350 -9.06 5.70 -10.28
N GLN A 351 -9.98 5.86 -9.33
CA GLN A 351 -11.34 6.31 -9.64
C GLN A 351 -11.41 7.84 -9.51
N ILE A 352 -11.31 8.53 -10.63
CA ILE A 352 -11.33 10.00 -10.68
C ILE A 352 -12.70 10.51 -10.23
N ASN A 353 -12.75 11.26 -9.13
CA ASN A 353 -13.96 11.96 -8.71
C ASN A 353 -14.13 13.22 -9.56
N SER A 354 -13.09 14.06 -9.60
CA SER A 354 -13.07 15.33 -10.36
C SER A 354 -11.66 15.67 -10.85
N ALA A 355 -11.54 16.48 -11.90
CA ALA A 355 -10.29 17.09 -12.32
C ALA A 355 -10.53 18.53 -12.78
N SER A 356 -9.60 19.43 -12.45
CA SER A 356 -9.71 20.86 -12.71
C SER A 356 -8.42 21.41 -13.31
N LEU A 357 -8.54 22.14 -14.41
CA LEU A 357 -7.45 22.88 -15.05
C LEU A 357 -7.54 24.35 -14.61
N GLN A 358 -6.44 24.90 -14.11
CA GLN A 358 -6.33 26.30 -13.68
C GLN A 358 -5.36 27.04 -14.61
N LEU A 359 -5.84 28.12 -15.24
CA LEU A 359 -5.10 28.97 -16.18
C LEU A 359 -5.14 30.43 -15.74
N PHE A 360 -4.01 31.15 -15.79
CA PHE A 360 -3.98 32.59 -15.53
C PHE A 360 -4.09 33.36 -16.86
N ALA A 361 -4.98 34.35 -16.91
CA ALA A 361 -5.22 35.16 -18.12
C ALA A 361 -4.58 36.55 -17.97
N PRO A 362 -3.37 36.82 -18.49
CA PRO A 362 -2.71 38.12 -18.36
C PRO A 362 -3.39 39.21 -19.18
N SER A 363 -4.06 38.88 -20.29
CA SER A 363 -4.75 39.84 -21.17
C SER A 363 -6.07 39.26 -21.69
N ILE A 364 -7.03 40.15 -21.99
CA ILE A 364 -8.28 39.83 -22.70
C ILE A 364 -8.55 40.91 -23.75
N THR A 365 -9.12 40.55 -24.89
CA THR A 365 -9.72 41.54 -25.80
C THR A 365 -11.06 41.98 -25.21
N ALA A 366 -11.40 43.26 -25.32
CA ALA A 366 -12.51 43.87 -24.57
C ALA A 366 -13.87 43.18 -24.82
N GLY A 367 -14.46 42.65 -23.75
CA GLY A 367 -15.74 41.95 -23.74
C GLY A 367 -15.70 40.65 -22.92
N THR A 368 -16.87 40.05 -22.67
CA THR A 368 -16.94 38.70 -22.10
C THR A 368 -16.69 37.68 -23.20
N SER A 369 -15.65 36.86 -23.05
CA SER A 369 -15.33 35.77 -23.99
C SER A 369 -15.41 34.42 -23.29
N THR A 370 -16.11 33.46 -23.89
CA THR A 370 -16.22 32.09 -23.34
C THR A 370 -15.09 31.22 -23.88
N VAL A 371 -14.43 30.45 -23.01
CA VAL A 371 -13.43 29.42 -23.40
C VAL A 371 -13.94 28.04 -23.02
N THR A 372 -13.68 27.05 -23.87
CA THR A 372 -13.99 25.64 -23.65
C THR A 372 -12.75 24.79 -23.89
N THR A 373 -12.48 23.86 -22.96
CA THR A 373 -11.45 22.82 -23.06
C THR A 373 -11.99 21.57 -23.75
N TYR A 374 -11.20 20.93 -24.61
CA TYR A 374 -11.54 19.72 -25.36
C TYR A 374 -10.46 18.64 -25.19
N ALA A 375 -10.85 17.36 -25.19
CA ALA A 375 -9.91 16.26 -25.40
C ALA A 375 -9.41 16.28 -26.86
N LEU A 376 -8.25 15.68 -27.12
CA LEU A 376 -7.71 15.53 -28.47
C LEU A 376 -7.92 14.11 -29.00
N ASN A 377 -8.35 14.00 -30.26
CA ASN A 377 -8.50 12.72 -30.97
C ASN A 377 -7.14 12.04 -31.28
N GLN A 378 -6.04 12.72 -31.02
CA GLN A 378 -4.66 12.34 -31.32
C GLN A 378 -3.77 12.75 -30.13
N THR A 379 -2.62 12.11 -29.96
CA THR A 379 -1.59 12.54 -29.00
C THR A 379 -0.98 13.87 -29.44
N LEU A 380 -0.77 14.82 -28.51
CA LEU A 380 -0.07 16.07 -28.82
C LEU A 380 1.44 15.82 -29.05
N PRO A 381 2.00 16.19 -30.22
CA PRO A 381 3.44 16.12 -30.48
C PRO A 381 4.25 17.03 -29.54
N ASP A 382 5.45 16.60 -29.20
CA ASP A 382 6.35 17.30 -28.27
C ASP A 382 7.08 18.53 -28.85
N ILE A 383 6.95 18.79 -30.17
CA ILE A 383 7.35 20.01 -30.87
C ILE A 383 6.48 20.22 -32.13
N GLY A 384 6.45 21.44 -32.67
CA GLY A 384 6.17 21.67 -34.10
C GLY A 384 4.70 21.58 -34.54
N VAL A 385 3.74 21.78 -33.63
CA VAL A 385 2.32 21.86 -34.02
C VAL A 385 2.05 23.21 -34.67
N THR A 386 1.60 23.20 -35.92
CA THR A 386 1.23 24.37 -36.72
C THR A 386 -0.29 24.40 -36.92
N TYR A 387 -0.87 25.49 -37.42
CA TYR A 387 -2.31 25.52 -37.68
C TYR A 387 -2.75 24.42 -38.66
N ASN A 388 -1.91 24.11 -39.65
CA ASN A 388 -2.17 23.08 -40.65
C ASN A 388 -1.93 21.64 -40.12
N SER A 389 -1.06 21.44 -39.14
CA SER A 389 -0.81 20.12 -38.50
C SER A 389 -1.56 19.91 -37.18
N ARG A 390 -2.44 20.84 -36.78
CA ARG A 390 -3.03 20.88 -35.43
C ARG A 390 -3.92 19.66 -35.12
N PRO A 391 -3.80 19.03 -33.92
CA PRO A 391 -4.69 17.95 -33.51
C PRO A 391 -6.15 18.36 -33.47
N VAL A 392 -7.02 17.47 -33.95
CA VAL A 392 -8.47 17.66 -34.00
C VAL A 392 -9.10 17.47 -32.62
N PHE A 393 -9.95 18.42 -32.22
CA PHE A 393 -10.71 18.35 -30.97
C PHE A 393 -11.79 17.26 -31.00
N ASN A 394 -11.93 16.54 -29.89
CA ASN A 394 -13.06 15.67 -29.65
C ASN A 394 -14.26 16.48 -29.15
N ASN A 395 -15.18 16.86 -30.03
CA ASN A 395 -16.36 17.64 -29.67
C ASN A 395 -17.33 16.89 -28.73
N SER A 396 -17.27 15.57 -28.66
CA SER A 396 -18.04 14.73 -27.73
C SER A 396 -17.44 14.68 -26.33
N ILE A 397 -16.15 15.02 -26.17
CA ILE A 397 -15.41 14.93 -24.91
C ILE A 397 -14.75 16.27 -24.61
N LYS A 398 -15.52 17.13 -23.94
CA LYS A 398 -15.14 18.48 -23.54
C LYS A 398 -15.32 18.70 -22.04
N GLY A 399 -14.60 19.68 -21.52
CA GLY A 399 -14.77 20.20 -20.17
C GLY A 399 -15.78 21.35 -20.11
N SER A 400 -15.82 22.06 -18.98
CA SER A 400 -16.69 23.21 -18.79
C SER A 400 -16.34 24.37 -19.72
N SER A 401 -17.36 25.06 -20.21
CA SER A 401 -17.24 26.39 -20.80
C SER A 401 -17.18 27.46 -19.70
N VAL A 402 -16.14 28.30 -19.67
CA VAL A 402 -15.90 29.32 -18.64
C VAL A 402 -15.89 30.71 -19.28
N ASN A 403 -16.60 31.66 -18.65
CA ASN A 403 -16.65 33.05 -19.11
C ASN A 403 -15.47 33.85 -18.54
N ILE A 404 -14.59 34.28 -19.44
CA ILE A 404 -13.43 35.11 -19.16
C ILE A 404 -13.85 36.58 -19.32
N THR A 405 -13.75 37.34 -18.23
CA THR A 405 -14.39 38.67 -18.06
C THR A 405 -13.44 39.75 -17.58
N THR A 406 -12.31 39.37 -16.98
CA THR A 406 -11.29 40.26 -16.41
C THR A 406 -9.92 39.66 -16.63
N ALA A 407 -8.93 40.49 -16.97
CA ALA A 407 -7.53 40.10 -17.07
C ALA A 407 -6.86 40.01 -15.68
N ASN A 408 -5.60 39.56 -15.65
CA ASN A 408 -4.75 39.47 -14.46
C ASN A 408 -5.33 38.59 -13.33
N GLN A 409 -6.07 37.52 -13.67
CA GLN A 409 -6.58 36.56 -12.70
C GLN A 409 -6.58 35.11 -13.23
N PHE A 410 -6.71 34.17 -12.29
CA PHE A 410 -6.89 32.75 -12.57
C PHE A 410 -8.34 32.38 -12.89
N TYR A 411 -8.51 31.44 -13.82
CA TYR A 411 -9.76 30.79 -14.17
C TYR A 411 -9.62 29.29 -14.03
N THR A 412 -10.69 28.62 -13.59
CA THR A 412 -10.71 27.17 -13.37
C THR A 412 -11.76 26.52 -14.25
N PHE A 413 -11.35 25.48 -14.97
CA PHE A 413 -12.16 24.68 -15.88
C PHE A 413 -12.33 23.28 -15.29
N ASP A 414 -13.55 22.75 -15.23
CA ASP A 414 -13.77 21.33 -14.99
C ASP A 414 -13.35 20.56 -16.25
N VAL A 415 -12.37 19.66 -16.09
CA VAL A 415 -11.82 18.81 -17.15
C VAL A 415 -11.98 17.31 -16.84
N THR A 416 -12.84 16.98 -15.86
CA THR A 416 -13.08 15.61 -15.37
C THR A 416 -13.35 14.61 -16.50
N SER A 417 -14.18 14.98 -17.48
CA SER A 417 -14.51 14.14 -18.64
C SER A 417 -13.33 13.89 -19.57
N ILE A 418 -12.44 14.88 -19.73
CA ILE A 418 -11.23 14.76 -20.56
C ILE A 418 -10.21 13.84 -19.89
N VAL A 419 -9.96 14.07 -18.59
CA VAL A 419 -9.04 13.25 -17.80
C VAL A 419 -9.51 11.79 -17.74
N LYS A 420 -10.81 11.54 -17.52
CA LYS A 420 -11.39 10.19 -17.55
C LYS A 420 -11.22 9.49 -18.89
N ASN A 421 -11.36 10.20 -20.01
CA ASN A 421 -11.15 9.62 -21.34
C ASN A 421 -9.67 9.27 -21.60
N ASP A 422 -8.78 10.24 -21.39
CA ASP A 422 -7.37 10.07 -21.75
C ASP A 422 -6.69 9.01 -20.87
N LEU A 423 -7.08 8.87 -19.60
CA LEU A 423 -6.55 7.83 -18.71
C LEU A 423 -6.88 6.38 -19.12
N LEU A 424 -7.93 6.15 -19.92
CA LEU A 424 -8.23 4.82 -20.46
C LEU A 424 -7.22 4.38 -21.54
N THR A 425 -6.43 5.31 -22.10
CA THR A 425 -5.67 5.07 -23.35
C THR A 425 -4.25 5.67 -23.38
N LYS A 426 -3.90 6.59 -22.47
CA LYS A 426 -2.67 7.41 -22.54
C LYS A 426 -2.00 7.54 -21.17
N SER A 427 -0.69 7.77 -21.16
CA SER A 427 0.10 8.21 -19.99
C SER A 427 0.11 9.73 -19.79
N THR A 428 -0.52 10.49 -20.70
CA THR A 428 -0.57 11.96 -20.68
C THR A 428 -2.00 12.42 -20.96
N VAL A 429 -2.42 13.52 -20.36
CA VAL A 429 -3.65 14.22 -20.74
C VAL A 429 -3.28 15.36 -21.69
N SER A 430 -3.88 15.35 -22.88
CA SER A 430 -3.70 16.40 -23.89
C SER A 430 -5.01 17.18 -24.09
N MET A 431 -4.96 18.49 -23.87
CA MET A 431 -6.12 19.38 -23.91
C MET A 431 -6.00 20.43 -25.00
N GLY A 432 -7.05 20.62 -25.79
CA GLY A 432 -7.23 21.73 -26.71
C GLY A 432 -8.10 22.84 -26.12
N LEU A 433 -7.82 24.08 -26.47
CA LEU A 433 -8.52 25.28 -26.02
C LEU A 433 -9.13 26.03 -27.20
N SER A 434 -10.40 26.40 -27.07
CA SER A 434 -11.16 27.19 -28.04
C SER A 434 -11.96 28.28 -27.33
N GLY A 435 -12.20 29.43 -27.98
CA GLY A 435 -13.00 30.50 -27.36
C GLY A 435 -13.73 31.42 -28.33
N SER A 436 -14.74 32.13 -27.83
CA SER A 436 -15.63 32.98 -28.65
C SER A 436 -15.05 34.36 -29.01
N GLY A 437 -13.95 34.75 -28.39
CA GLY A 437 -13.22 36.00 -28.65
C GLY A 437 -11.74 35.84 -28.25
N ARG A 438 -10.84 36.70 -28.73
CA ARG A 438 -9.40 36.58 -28.45
C ARG A 438 -9.08 36.90 -26.97
N MET A 439 -8.35 36.01 -26.33
CA MET A 439 -7.62 36.26 -25.09
C MET A 439 -6.31 35.49 -25.05
N GLU A 440 -5.53 35.72 -23.99
CA GLU A 440 -4.26 35.07 -23.73
C GLU A 440 -4.27 34.40 -22.36
N PHE A 441 -3.55 33.27 -22.26
CA PHE A 441 -3.22 32.61 -21.00
C PHE A 441 -1.70 32.43 -20.90
N THR A 442 -1.13 32.49 -19.70
CA THR A 442 0.33 32.28 -19.50
C THR A 442 0.77 30.85 -19.79
N THR A 443 1.99 30.71 -20.30
CA THR A 443 2.71 29.44 -20.50
C THR A 443 3.89 29.33 -19.49
N PRO A 444 4.61 28.20 -19.44
CA PRO A 444 5.92 28.10 -18.76
C PRO A 444 6.92 29.21 -19.14
N TRP A 445 6.84 29.73 -20.36
CA TRP A 445 7.77 30.73 -20.89
C TRP A 445 7.48 32.16 -20.41
N SER A 446 6.39 32.35 -19.65
CA SER A 446 6.08 33.64 -19.00
C SER A 446 7.01 34.02 -17.85
N GLY A 447 7.88 33.10 -17.40
CA GLY A 447 8.89 33.34 -16.36
C GLY A 447 8.35 33.48 -14.93
N ASP A 448 7.04 33.59 -14.71
CA ASP A 448 6.43 33.64 -13.38
C ASP A 448 5.78 32.29 -13.01
N PRO A 449 6.44 31.46 -12.17
CA PRO A 449 5.91 30.14 -11.81
C PRO A 449 4.59 30.21 -11.03
N ASN A 450 4.25 31.35 -10.44
CA ASN A 450 2.98 31.56 -9.74
C ASN A 450 1.80 31.76 -10.71
N LYS A 451 2.05 31.83 -12.02
CA LYS A 451 1.05 32.00 -13.09
C LYS A 451 1.00 30.83 -14.07
N PHE A 452 1.79 29.77 -13.87
CA PHE A 452 1.81 28.66 -14.82
C PHE A 452 0.51 27.81 -14.77
N PRO A 453 0.12 27.19 -15.91
CA PRO A 453 -1.00 26.24 -15.95
C PRO A 453 -0.84 25.07 -14.97
N LYS A 454 -1.89 24.78 -14.21
CA LYS A 454 -1.93 23.70 -13.21
C LYS A 454 -3.12 22.77 -13.46
N LEU A 455 -2.91 21.47 -13.34
CA LEU A 455 -3.98 20.46 -13.41
C LEU A 455 -4.09 19.76 -12.04
N SER A 456 -5.20 19.97 -11.32
CA SER A 456 -5.49 19.33 -10.04
C SER A 456 -6.53 18.23 -10.22
N ILE A 457 -6.18 16.98 -9.89
CA ILE A 457 -7.03 15.79 -9.99
C ILE A 457 -7.37 15.29 -8.59
N VAL A 458 -8.65 15.06 -8.28
CA VAL A 458 -9.11 14.42 -7.04
C VAL A 458 -9.70 13.05 -7.37
N TYR A 459 -9.20 12.02 -6.68
CA TYR A 459 -9.53 10.62 -6.92
C TYR A 459 -9.62 9.83 -5.62
N ASN A 460 -10.46 8.79 -5.63
CA ASN A 460 -10.34 7.72 -4.65
C ASN A 460 -9.03 6.98 -4.97
N GLY A 461 -8.23 6.65 -3.95
CA GLY A 461 -6.98 5.89 -4.08
C GLY A 461 -7.17 4.60 -4.89
N ILE A 462 -6.06 4.07 -5.46
CA ILE A 462 -6.06 2.97 -6.45
C ILE A 462 -7.15 1.95 -6.12
N ALA A 463 -8.17 1.87 -6.98
CA ALA A 463 -9.41 1.23 -6.60
C ALA A 463 -9.19 -0.28 -6.43
N SER A 464 -9.17 -0.76 -5.18
CA SER A 464 -9.14 -2.18 -4.88
C SER A 464 -10.29 -2.89 -5.62
N PRO A 465 -10.02 -4.02 -6.31
CA PRO A 465 -11.09 -4.76 -6.97
C PRO A 465 -12.11 -5.23 -5.92
N ILE A 466 -13.40 -5.16 -6.23
CA ILE A 466 -14.44 -5.56 -5.28
C ILE A 466 -14.85 -7.00 -5.59
N VAL A 467 -14.49 -7.93 -4.71
CA VAL A 467 -14.96 -9.33 -4.78
C VAL A 467 -16.35 -9.39 -4.16
N SER A 468 -17.40 -9.32 -4.98
CA SER A 468 -18.79 -9.15 -4.51
C SER A 468 -19.42 -10.41 -3.92
N GLU A 469 -19.11 -11.57 -4.50
CA GLU A 469 -19.65 -12.86 -4.06
C GLU A 469 -18.51 -13.88 -4.07
N ALA A 470 -18.29 -14.57 -2.96
CA ALA A 470 -17.45 -15.75 -2.90
C ALA A 470 -18.33 -16.94 -2.48
N LYS A 471 -18.32 -18.03 -3.26
CA LYS A 471 -19.19 -19.19 -3.06
C LYS A 471 -18.43 -20.50 -3.18
N ALA A 472 -18.41 -21.25 -2.09
CA ALA A 472 -17.79 -22.56 -2.00
C ALA A 472 -18.82 -23.66 -2.29
N THR A 473 -18.49 -24.56 -3.22
CA THR A 473 -19.37 -25.65 -3.68
C THR A 473 -18.58 -26.95 -3.79
N MET A 474 -19.15 -28.06 -3.32
CA MET A 474 -18.56 -29.40 -3.52
C MET A 474 -18.39 -29.70 -5.03
N VAL A 475 -17.28 -30.32 -5.39
CA VAL A 475 -16.98 -30.83 -6.74
C VAL A 475 -17.11 -32.36 -6.76
N ASP A 476 -16.56 -32.99 -5.73
CA ASP A 476 -16.64 -34.41 -5.42
C ASP A 476 -16.69 -34.58 -3.88
N GLU A 477 -16.61 -35.83 -3.39
CA GLU A 477 -16.68 -36.16 -1.96
C GLU A 477 -15.64 -35.43 -1.08
N ASN A 478 -14.45 -35.09 -1.60
CA ASN A 478 -13.33 -34.50 -0.83
C ASN A 478 -12.75 -33.19 -1.42
N SER A 479 -13.37 -32.64 -2.46
CA SER A 479 -12.89 -31.45 -3.17
C SER A 479 -13.92 -30.32 -3.23
N VAL A 480 -13.50 -29.09 -2.93
CA VAL A 480 -14.37 -27.90 -2.92
C VAL A 480 -13.87 -26.84 -3.90
N ARG A 481 -14.75 -26.39 -4.79
CA ARG A 481 -14.54 -25.25 -5.67
C ARG A 481 -14.99 -23.97 -5.00
N LEU A 482 -14.07 -23.04 -4.78
CA LEU A 482 -14.37 -21.66 -4.44
C LEU A 482 -14.52 -20.87 -5.74
N ASN A 483 -15.73 -20.39 -6.04
CA ASN A 483 -16.03 -19.51 -7.16
C ASN A 483 -16.16 -18.07 -6.65
N TRP A 484 -15.81 -17.06 -7.45
CA TRP A 484 -16.11 -15.67 -7.10
C TRP A 484 -16.36 -14.75 -8.31
N THR A 485 -17.09 -13.67 -8.04
CA THR A 485 -17.28 -12.52 -8.96
C THR A 485 -16.38 -11.36 -8.54
N VAL A 486 -15.85 -10.62 -9.52
CA VAL A 486 -15.10 -9.37 -9.29
C VAL A 486 -15.74 -8.25 -10.10
N ASN A 487 -16.11 -7.17 -9.42
CA ASN A 487 -16.50 -5.93 -10.09
C ASN A 487 -15.23 -5.17 -10.48
N GLU A 488 -14.90 -5.21 -11.77
CA GLU A 488 -13.72 -4.57 -12.35
C GLU A 488 -13.92 -3.04 -12.44
N VAL A 489 -13.40 -2.33 -11.44
CA VAL A 489 -13.48 -0.87 -11.40
C VAL A 489 -12.62 -0.27 -12.52
N ASN A 490 -13.23 0.57 -13.36
CA ASN A 490 -12.59 1.27 -14.49
C ASN A 490 -11.86 0.36 -15.50
N GLY A 491 -12.29 -0.90 -15.66
CA GLY A 491 -11.67 -1.86 -16.58
C GLY A 491 -10.34 -2.44 -16.10
N LEU A 492 -9.99 -2.27 -14.82
CA LEU A 492 -8.84 -2.91 -14.20
C LEU A 492 -9.17 -4.38 -13.90
N THR A 493 -8.78 -5.26 -14.82
CA THR A 493 -9.09 -6.69 -14.74
C THR A 493 -8.34 -7.43 -13.63
N GLN A 494 -8.89 -8.54 -13.14
CA GLN A 494 -8.17 -9.39 -12.17
C GLN A 494 -6.92 -10.04 -12.82
N THR A 495 -5.75 -9.74 -12.27
CA THR A 495 -4.43 -10.25 -12.71
C THR A 495 -3.86 -11.35 -11.80
N GLN A 496 -4.19 -11.34 -10.50
CA GLN A 496 -3.82 -12.37 -9.52
C GLN A 496 -4.96 -12.52 -8.49
N PHE A 497 -4.89 -13.56 -7.66
CA PHE A 497 -5.72 -13.70 -6.47
C PHE A 497 -4.93 -14.45 -5.40
N GLU A 498 -5.41 -14.40 -4.16
CA GLU A 498 -5.03 -15.30 -3.08
C GLU A 498 -6.29 -15.90 -2.50
N ALA A 499 -6.23 -17.18 -2.11
CA ALA A 499 -7.35 -17.86 -1.45
C ALA A 499 -6.84 -18.64 -0.25
N VAL A 500 -7.65 -18.72 0.80
CA VAL A 500 -7.30 -19.39 2.06
C VAL A 500 -8.46 -20.25 2.54
N LYS A 501 -8.14 -21.27 3.34
CA LYS A 501 -9.14 -22.12 4.01
C LYS A 501 -8.94 -22.08 5.52
N PHE A 502 -10.05 -22.16 6.25
CA PHE A 502 -10.13 -22.19 7.70
C PHE A 502 -11.01 -23.38 8.13
N THR A 503 -10.65 -24.10 9.18
CA THR A 503 -11.48 -25.16 9.76
C THR A 503 -12.30 -24.60 10.93
N TYR A 504 -13.54 -25.08 11.09
CA TYR A 504 -14.45 -24.59 12.13
C TYR A 504 -13.91 -24.81 13.56
N SER A 505 -13.23 -25.93 13.79
CA SER A 505 -12.82 -26.38 15.13
C SER A 505 -11.43 -25.90 15.59
N LYS A 506 -10.65 -25.24 14.74
CA LYS A 506 -9.29 -24.78 15.09
C LYS A 506 -9.00 -23.43 14.43
N LYS A 507 -8.44 -22.47 15.20
CA LYS A 507 -8.00 -21.14 14.71
C LYS A 507 -6.74 -21.20 13.79
N SER A 508 -6.53 -22.30 13.09
CA SER A 508 -5.38 -22.56 12.22
C SER A 508 -5.68 -22.13 10.78
N LEU A 509 -5.10 -21.00 10.35
CA LEU A 509 -5.06 -20.67 8.92
C LEU A 509 -4.19 -21.67 8.16
N THR A 510 -4.67 -22.17 7.03
CA THR A 510 -3.82 -22.79 6.00
C THR A 510 -3.79 -21.88 4.78
N TYR A 511 -2.66 -21.21 4.56
CA TYR A 511 -2.46 -20.32 3.42
C TYR A 511 -2.25 -21.11 2.12
N PHE A 512 -2.97 -20.74 1.06
CA PHE A 512 -2.76 -21.24 -0.30
C PHE A 512 -2.49 -20.06 -1.24
N GLN A 513 -1.21 -19.65 -1.36
CA GLN A 513 -0.85 -18.60 -2.30
C GLN A 513 -0.94 -19.14 -3.74
N ALA A 514 -2.03 -18.78 -4.43
CA ALA A 514 -2.33 -19.25 -5.77
C ALA A 514 -1.64 -18.40 -6.85
N SER A 515 -1.29 -19.04 -7.96
CA SER A 515 -0.50 -18.43 -9.03
C SER A 515 -1.23 -17.30 -9.78
N LYS A 516 -0.43 -16.43 -10.40
CA LYS A 516 -0.85 -15.37 -11.34
C LYS A 516 -1.88 -15.90 -12.35
N VAL A 517 -3.03 -15.21 -12.50
CA VAL A 517 -4.14 -15.66 -13.35
C VAL A 517 -4.18 -14.87 -14.65
N THR A 518 -4.02 -15.57 -15.77
CA THR A 518 -4.18 -15.02 -17.11
C THR A 518 -5.52 -15.44 -17.72
N GLY A 519 -6.47 -14.49 -17.80
CA GLY A 519 -7.72 -14.63 -18.58
C GLY A 519 -9.01 -14.86 -17.77
N PHE A 520 -10.12 -14.65 -18.47
CA PHE A 520 -11.53 -14.94 -18.13
C PHE A 520 -12.17 -14.22 -16.92
N SER A 521 -13.49 -14.02 -17.02
CA SER A 521 -14.32 -13.21 -16.11
C SER A 521 -15.04 -14.00 -15.02
N SER A 522 -15.22 -15.31 -15.18
CA SER A 522 -15.53 -16.23 -14.09
C SER A 522 -14.23 -16.74 -13.49
N LYS A 523 -14.12 -16.70 -12.15
CA LYS A 523 -12.92 -17.12 -11.43
C LYS A 523 -13.27 -18.23 -10.43
N TYR A 524 -12.43 -19.26 -10.38
CA TYR A 524 -12.54 -20.31 -9.38
C TYR A 524 -11.17 -20.87 -8.98
N VAL A 525 -11.11 -21.54 -7.84
CA VAL A 525 -9.99 -22.37 -7.40
C VAL A 525 -10.51 -23.63 -6.71
N ASP A 526 -9.88 -24.77 -6.98
CA ASP A 526 -10.29 -26.08 -6.44
C ASP A 526 -9.37 -26.50 -5.30
N PHE A 527 -9.95 -26.66 -4.11
CA PHE A 527 -9.32 -27.19 -2.91
C PHE A 527 -9.59 -28.69 -2.81
N ASN A 528 -8.68 -29.49 -3.35
CA ASN A 528 -8.81 -30.95 -3.43
C ASN A 528 -8.24 -31.67 -2.19
N LYS A 529 -8.63 -32.93 -1.95
CA LYS A 529 -8.10 -33.77 -0.86
C LYS A 529 -8.27 -33.16 0.52
N LEU A 530 -9.42 -32.55 0.78
CA LEU A 530 -9.79 -32.04 2.09
C LEU A 530 -10.17 -33.21 3.01
N SER A 531 -9.71 -33.18 4.26
CA SER A 531 -10.14 -34.13 5.30
C SER A 531 -11.57 -33.82 5.76
N SER A 532 -12.25 -34.79 6.38
CA SER A 532 -13.59 -34.55 6.93
C SER A 532 -13.60 -33.39 7.94
N GLY A 533 -14.66 -32.58 7.91
CA GLY A 533 -14.87 -31.44 8.79
C GLY A 533 -15.56 -30.26 8.10
N GLY A 534 -15.90 -29.25 8.92
CA GLY A 534 -16.48 -27.98 8.46
C GLY A 534 -15.41 -26.94 8.07
N TYR A 535 -15.59 -26.32 6.92
CA TYR A 535 -14.67 -25.33 6.34
C TYR A 535 -15.35 -24.01 5.99
N TYR A 536 -14.58 -22.93 6.15
CA TYR A 536 -14.78 -21.68 5.44
C TYR A 536 -13.61 -21.44 4.49
N PHE A 537 -13.85 -20.66 3.44
CA PHE A 537 -12.82 -20.16 2.55
C PHE A 537 -12.90 -18.64 2.48
N ALA A 538 -11.82 -17.99 2.09
CA ALA A 538 -11.84 -16.58 1.69
C ALA A 538 -10.95 -16.38 0.46
N VAL A 539 -11.27 -15.36 -0.32
CA VAL A 539 -10.50 -14.95 -1.51
C VAL A 539 -10.34 -13.44 -1.56
N ARG A 540 -9.17 -13.00 -2.01
CA ARG A 540 -8.92 -11.61 -2.41
C ARG A 540 -8.31 -11.53 -3.80
N SER A 541 -8.64 -10.47 -4.53
CA SER A 541 -8.26 -10.25 -5.93
C SER A 541 -7.21 -9.15 -6.05
N TYR A 542 -6.35 -9.20 -7.08
CA TYR A 542 -5.36 -8.17 -7.38
C TYR A 542 -5.49 -7.67 -8.82
N ASN A 543 -5.75 -6.37 -8.99
CA ASN A 543 -5.99 -5.73 -10.28
C ASN A 543 -4.70 -5.21 -10.97
N GLY A 544 -3.53 -5.64 -10.49
CA GLY A 544 -2.23 -5.16 -10.98
C GLY A 544 -1.70 -3.93 -10.25
N SER A 545 -2.38 -3.42 -9.21
CA SER A 545 -1.81 -2.43 -8.26
C SER A 545 -2.41 -2.42 -6.85
N ALA A 546 -3.66 -2.84 -6.65
CA ALA A 546 -4.28 -2.96 -5.34
C ALA A 546 -4.89 -4.35 -5.12
N TRP A 547 -4.78 -4.83 -3.88
CA TRP A 547 -5.50 -6.02 -3.41
C TRP A 547 -6.90 -5.63 -2.92
N SER A 548 -7.87 -6.52 -3.10
CA SER A 548 -9.14 -6.43 -2.40
C SER A 548 -8.98 -6.78 -0.92
N GLU A 549 -9.97 -6.37 -0.13
CA GLU A 549 -10.25 -7.03 1.15
C GLU A 549 -10.60 -8.51 0.93
N TRP A 550 -10.53 -9.30 2.00
CA TRP A 550 -10.90 -10.71 1.98
C TRP A 550 -12.43 -10.88 1.96
N THR A 551 -12.96 -11.44 0.87
CA THR A 551 -14.36 -11.87 0.81
C THR A 551 -14.46 -13.34 1.18
N TYR A 552 -15.28 -13.63 2.20
CA TYR A 552 -15.48 -14.96 2.77
C TYR A 552 -16.60 -15.73 2.07
N SER A 553 -16.46 -17.04 1.98
CA SER A 553 -17.46 -17.93 1.40
C SER A 553 -18.55 -18.35 2.39
N ASN A 554 -19.61 -18.97 1.88
CA ASN A 554 -20.44 -19.85 2.69
C ASN A 554 -19.61 -20.96 3.36
N TYR A 555 -20.13 -21.48 4.46
CA TYR A 555 -19.69 -22.73 5.08
C TYR A 555 -19.86 -23.90 4.11
N VAL A 556 -18.94 -24.88 4.15
CA VAL A 556 -19.07 -26.18 3.48
C VAL A 556 -18.60 -27.26 4.44
N GLU A 557 -19.41 -28.31 4.59
CA GLU A 557 -19.07 -29.48 5.39
C GLU A 557 -18.67 -30.65 4.48
N ILE A 558 -17.62 -31.35 4.88
CA ILE A 558 -17.03 -32.45 4.12
C ILE A 558 -17.13 -33.71 4.97
N ASP A 559 -17.93 -34.66 4.52
CA ASP A 559 -18.19 -35.91 5.24
C ASP A 559 -17.57 -37.13 4.53
N ASN A 560 -16.23 -37.12 4.39
CA ASN A 560 -15.47 -38.24 3.83
C ASN A 560 -15.71 -39.59 4.54
N LYS A 561 -16.36 -39.60 5.71
CA LYS A 561 -16.71 -40.81 6.43
C LYS A 561 -17.70 -41.65 5.63
N ASN A 562 -18.63 -41.00 4.95
CA ASN A 562 -19.71 -41.64 4.21
C ASN A 562 -19.42 -41.64 2.71
N LYS A 563 -18.98 -42.78 2.18
CA LYS A 563 -18.76 -42.99 0.74
C LYS A 563 -19.98 -43.67 0.14
N TYR A 564 -20.32 -43.34 -1.10
CA TYR A 564 -21.53 -43.83 -1.77
C TYR A 564 -21.19 -44.65 -3.03
N ASP A 565 -22.15 -45.44 -3.51
CA ASP A 565 -22.05 -46.12 -4.80
C ASP A 565 -22.61 -45.27 -5.96
N ALA A 566 -22.47 -45.77 -7.20
CA ALA A 566 -22.94 -45.08 -8.40
C ALA A 566 -24.48 -44.94 -8.49
N SER A 567 -25.24 -45.51 -7.55
CA SER A 567 -26.68 -45.34 -7.38
C SER A 567 -27.03 -44.46 -6.18
N ASN A 568 -26.04 -43.74 -5.63
CA ASN A 568 -26.14 -42.86 -4.46
C ASN A 568 -26.59 -43.58 -3.17
N ARG A 569 -26.23 -44.88 -3.03
CA ARG A 569 -26.47 -45.67 -1.81
C ARG A 569 -25.21 -45.70 -0.95
N LEU A 570 -25.35 -45.65 0.38
CA LEU A 570 -24.20 -45.58 1.31
C LEU A 570 -23.34 -46.85 1.21
N LYS A 571 -22.14 -46.75 0.67
CA LYS A 571 -21.21 -47.86 0.42
C LYS A 571 -20.25 -48.11 1.58
N SER A 572 -19.79 -47.07 2.26
CA SER A 572 -19.02 -47.23 3.52
C SER A 572 -19.23 -46.06 4.49
N MET A 573 -19.13 -46.33 5.78
CA MET A 573 -19.19 -45.35 6.88
C MET A 573 -18.00 -45.53 7.83
N GLU A 574 -17.20 -44.49 8.03
CA GLU A 574 -16.06 -44.45 8.97
C GLU A 574 -16.45 -43.77 10.30
N TYR A 575 -16.29 -44.47 11.41
CA TYR A 575 -16.67 -44.01 12.75
C TYR A 575 -15.52 -43.22 13.43
N PRO A 576 -15.79 -42.44 14.50
CA PRO A 576 -14.77 -41.63 15.16
C PRO A 576 -13.59 -42.42 15.78
N ASP A 577 -13.74 -43.73 15.95
CA ASP A 577 -12.71 -44.68 16.40
C ASP A 577 -11.83 -45.21 15.26
N GLY A 578 -12.07 -44.80 14.02
CA GLY A 578 -11.38 -45.31 12.82
C GLY A 578 -11.88 -46.67 12.34
N SER A 579 -12.95 -47.22 12.93
CA SER A 579 -13.61 -48.42 12.39
C SER A 579 -14.40 -48.06 11.14
N ILE A 580 -14.27 -48.87 10.09
CA ILE A 580 -15.00 -48.70 8.83
C ILE A 580 -16.11 -49.74 8.78
N VAL A 581 -17.28 -49.37 8.29
CA VAL A 581 -18.36 -50.30 7.96
C VAL A 581 -18.66 -50.18 6.48
N GLU A 582 -18.42 -51.23 5.71
CA GLU A 582 -18.88 -51.33 4.32
C GLU A 582 -20.30 -51.90 4.24
N PHE A 583 -21.02 -51.50 3.19
CA PHE A 583 -22.37 -51.96 2.89
C PHE A 583 -22.43 -52.48 1.45
N THR A 584 -23.18 -53.56 1.24
CA THR A 584 -23.50 -54.05 -0.11
C THR A 584 -24.99 -54.17 -0.29
N TYR A 585 -25.46 -54.01 -1.54
CA TYR A 585 -26.87 -53.97 -1.91
C TYR A 585 -27.17 -54.94 -3.05
N ASP A 586 -28.44 -55.34 -3.17
CA ASP A 586 -28.93 -56.07 -4.34
C ASP A 586 -29.27 -55.11 -5.51
N ASN A 587 -29.74 -55.69 -6.61
CA ASN A 587 -30.16 -54.96 -7.81
C ASN A 587 -31.47 -54.16 -7.61
N ASN A 588 -32.23 -54.42 -6.53
CA ASN A 588 -33.49 -53.74 -6.20
C ASN A 588 -33.30 -52.58 -5.21
N GLY A 589 -32.12 -52.44 -4.59
CA GLY A 589 -31.81 -51.43 -3.59
C GLY A 589 -31.79 -51.92 -2.14
N ASN A 590 -32.06 -53.20 -1.87
CA ASN A 590 -32.06 -53.75 -0.53
C ASN A 590 -30.63 -53.97 -0.03
N MET A 591 -30.35 -53.62 1.23
CA MET A 591 -29.04 -53.87 1.86
C MET A 591 -28.85 -55.36 2.13
N LEU A 592 -27.86 -55.97 1.48
CA LEU A 592 -27.50 -57.39 1.62
C LEU A 592 -26.59 -57.67 2.81
N LYS A 593 -25.59 -56.81 3.05
CA LYS A 593 -24.61 -56.98 4.14
C LYS A 593 -24.18 -55.63 4.70
N LYS A 594 -23.89 -55.62 6.01
CA LYS A 594 -23.16 -54.59 6.75
C LYS A 594 -21.89 -55.26 7.29
N ILE A 595 -20.72 -54.85 6.84
CA ILE A 595 -19.43 -55.50 7.09
C ILE A 595 -18.54 -54.54 7.89
N PRO A 596 -18.35 -54.76 9.21
CA PRO A 596 -17.33 -54.01 9.96
C PRO A 596 -15.93 -54.48 9.53
N ILE A 597 -15.13 -53.52 9.09
CA ILE A 597 -13.71 -53.66 8.74
C ILE A 597 -12.90 -52.91 9.80
N PHE A 598 -12.31 -53.67 10.71
CA PHE A 598 -11.31 -53.18 11.64
C PHE A 598 -9.97 -53.10 10.90
N ASN A 599 -9.31 -51.94 10.95
CA ASN A 599 -8.15 -51.64 10.10
C ASN A 599 -6.85 -52.23 10.69
N THR A 600 -6.71 -53.55 10.64
CA THR A 600 -5.65 -54.32 11.34
C THR A 600 -4.26 -54.27 10.70
N THR A 601 -4.04 -53.43 9.68
CA THR A 601 -2.78 -53.38 8.92
C THR A 601 -1.90 -52.19 9.29
N ASN A 602 -1.02 -52.36 10.28
CA ASN A 602 0.35 -51.84 10.20
C ASN A 602 1.32 -52.51 11.19
N LEU A 603 2.57 -52.65 10.74
CA LEU A 603 3.79 -52.90 11.53
C LEU A 603 3.85 -54.18 12.39
N SER A 604 4.14 -55.31 11.74
CA SER A 604 5.09 -56.27 12.33
C SER A 604 6.54 -55.83 12.03
N LYS A 605 7.35 -55.65 13.07
CA LYS A 605 8.80 -55.44 12.96
C LYS A 605 9.49 -56.00 14.19
N SER A 606 10.41 -56.94 14.00
CA SER A 606 11.24 -57.49 15.07
C SER A 606 12.49 -56.63 15.31
N ILE A 607 12.88 -56.54 16.58
CA ILE A 607 14.19 -56.11 17.07
C ILE A 607 14.72 -57.27 17.94
N ALA A 608 16.04 -57.44 18.07
CA ALA A 608 16.68 -58.73 18.33
C ALA A 608 17.24 -58.89 19.76
N ASP A 609 16.71 -58.13 20.71
CA ASP A 609 17.45 -57.68 21.90
C ASP A 609 16.96 -58.34 23.22
N GLY A 610 16.07 -59.33 23.13
CA GLY A 610 15.77 -60.28 24.22
C GLY A 610 14.75 -59.86 25.29
N ASN A 611 14.45 -58.57 25.45
CA ASN A 611 13.40 -58.11 26.37
C ASN A 611 11.98 -58.21 25.74
N PRO A 612 10.95 -58.63 26.50
CA PRO A 612 9.59 -58.71 26.00
C PRO A 612 8.84 -57.36 26.05
N ILE A 613 8.09 -57.09 24.97
CA ILE A 613 6.95 -56.15 24.90
C ILE A 613 7.30 -54.65 25.09
N GLU A 614 7.41 -53.93 23.96
CA GLU A 614 6.98 -52.52 23.95
C GLU A 614 5.44 -52.49 23.93
N TRP A 615 4.83 -52.06 25.03
CA TRP A 615 3.38 -52.08 25.23
C TRP A 615 2.64 -51.19 24.21
N THR A 616 2.06 -51.83 23.19
CA THR A 616 1.29 -51.19 22.12
C THR A 616 -0.22 -51.35 22.32
N TYR A 617 -0.98 -50.31 21.95
CA TYR A 617 -2.21 -49.86 22.59
C TYR A 617 -3.51 -50.69 22.32
N ASN A 618 -3.40 -52.01 22.18
CA ASN A 618 -4.38 -52.82 21.43
C ASN A 618 -5.44 -53.59 22.25
N LYS A 619 -5.58 -53.40 23.57
CA LYS A 619 -6.70 -54.01 24.33
C LYS A 619 -6.98 -53.33 25.68
N TYR A 620 -7.82 -52.29 25.69
CA TYR A 620 -8.16 -51.55 26.92
C TYR A 620 -9.66 -51.34 27.09
N THR A 621 -10.14 -51.55 28.31
CA THR A 621 -11.33 -50.87 28.83
C THR A 621 -10.83 -49.58 29.49
N PHE A 622 -11.11 -48.42 28.91
CA PHE A 622 -10.85 -47.16 29.61
C PHE A 622 -11.90 -46.97 30.69
N ILE A 623 -11.45 -46.85 31.94
CA ILE A 623 -12.28 -46.47 33.08
C ILE A 623 -11.86 -45.05 33.45
N TYR A 624 -12.73 -44.11 33.13
CA TYR A 624 -12.60 -42.74 33.57
C TYR A 624 -13.27 -42.63 34.93
N ASP A 625 -12.54 -42.18 35.94
CA ASP A 625 -13.21 -41.46 37.02
C ASP A 625 -13.72 -40.10 36.51
N ASN A 626 -14.64 -39.50 37.26
CA ASN A 626 -15.32 -38.27 36.94
C ASN A 626 -14.30 -37.09 36.93
N PRO A 627 -14.05 -36.42 35.78
CA PRO A 627 -12.88 -35.55 35.61
C PRO A 627 -13.04 -34.14 36.23
N ASN A 628 -13.52 -34.07 37.47
CA ASN A 628 -14.01 -32.85 38.12
C ASN A 628 -13.20 -32.36 39.34
N ASP A 629 -12.35 -33.18 39.98
CA ASP A 629 -11.45 -32.70 41.04
C ASP A 629 -10.07 -32.24 40.50
N PHE A 630 -9.73 -32.59 39.24
CA PHE A 630 -8.52 -32.10 38.59
C PHE A 630 -8.47 -30.56 38.50
N ILE A 631 -7.47 -29.99 39.19
CA ILE A 631 -6.91 -28.64 39.05
C ILE A 631 -7.58 -27.55 39.91
N ASN A 632 -7.11 -27.42 41.16
CA ASN A 632 -7.01 -26.13 41.85
C ASN A 632 -5.53 -25.66 41.89
N THR A 633 -5.09 -24.94 40.86
CA THR A 633 -3.69 -24.48 40.70
C THR A 633 -3.28 -23.25 41.52
N GLU A 634 -4.06 -22.83 42.53
CA GLU A 634 -3.70 -21.64 43.35
C GLU A 634 -3.01 -21.97 44.69
N LEU A 635 -2.73 -23.25 44.98
CA LEU A 635 -2.00 -23.69 46.18
C LEU A 635 -0.74 -24.51 45.83
N ASP A 636 0.39 -23.80 45.74
CA ASP A 636 1.74 -24.29 45.39
C ASP A 636 2.39 -25.18 46.48
N THR A 637 1.57 -25.83 47.32
CA THR A 637 1.99 -26.60 48.51
C THR A 637 1.14 -27.85 48.79
N GLN A 638 0.25 -28.26 47.88
CA GLN A 638 -0.35 -29.60 47.91
C GLN A 638 0.44 -30.51 46.99
N GLU A 639 0.76 -31.72 47.46
CA GLU A 639 1.35 -32.74 46.58
C GLU A 639 0.32 -33.14 45.52
N PRO A 640 0.74 -33.42 44.27
CA PRO A 640 -0.21 -33.78 43.21
C PRO A 640 -0.88 -35.12 43.54
N GLU A 641 -2.21 -35.10 43.57
CA GLU A 641 -3.06 -36.29 43.68
C GLU A 641 -2.64 -37.32 42.62
N ARG A 642 -2.46 -38.59 43.06
CA ARG A 642 -1.68 -39.62 42.34
C ARG A 642 -2.55 -40.56 41.50
N ASP A 643 -3.66 -40.03 40.98
CA ASP A 643 -4.79 -40.74 40.40
C ASP A 643 -4.40 -41.91 39.47
N ILE A 644 -5.10 -43.04 39.58
CA ILE A 644 -5.03 -44.11 38.58
C ILE A 644 -5.56 -43.59 37.23
N ARG A 645 -4.65 -43.28 36.31
CA ARG A 645 -4.99 -42.86 34.93
C ARG A 645 -5.32 -44.02 34.01
N GLY A 646 -4.76 -45.19 34.29
CA GLY A 646 -4.95 -46.37 33.47
C GLY A 646 -4.45 -47.63 34.15
N VAL A 647 -5.25 -48.69 34.04
CA VAL A 647 -4.85 -50.05 34.38
C VAL A 647 -4.81 -50.86 33.10
N TYR A 648 -3.69 -51.52 32.89
CA TYR A 648 -3.41 -52.30 31.71
C TYR A 648 -2.96 -53.69 32.14
N TYR A 649 -3.41 -54.75 31.48
CA TYR A 649 -2.94 -56.10 31.79
C TYR A 649 -2.85 -56.99 30.56
N ASN A 650 -2.01 -58.01 30.66
CA ASN A 650 -1.80 -59.04 29.64
C ASN A 650 -1.37 -60.35 30.31
N THR A 651 -1.48 -61.48 29.61
CA THR A 651 -1.08 -62.80 30.12
C THR A 651 -0.34 -63.61 29.07
N ASP A 652 0.70 -64.32 29.50
CA ASP A 652 1.18 -65.51 28.78
C ASP A 652 0.71 -66.80 29.49
N SER A 653 1.26 -67.97 29.14
CA SER A 653 0.90 -69.25 29.78
C SER A 653 1.41 -69.42 31.21
N THR A 654 2.11 -68.44 31.75
CA THR A 654 3.00 -68.53 32.92
C THR A 654 2.86 -67.34 33.86
N TYR A 655 2.68 -66.13 33.31
CA TYR A 655 2.58 -64.87 34.06
C TYR A 655 1.37 -64.04 33.64
N LEU A 656 0.78 -63.38 34.65
CA LEU A 656 -0.03 -62.17 34.51
C LEU A 656 0.91 -60.97 34.61
N TYR A 657 0.82 -60.04 33.66
CA TYR A 657 1.52 -58.76 33.69
C TYR A 657 0.46 -57.68 33.89
N VAL A 658 0.64 -56.82 34.89
CA VAL A 658 -0.23 -55.65 35.15
C VAL A 658 0.64 -54.40 35.14
N MET A 659 0.19 -53.36 34.44
CA MET A 659 0.86 -52.09 34.31
C MET A 659 -0.11 -50.99 34.74
N ILE A 660 0.24 -50.25 35.78
CA ILE A 660 -0.58 -49.16 36.34
C ILE A 660 0.09 -47.84 35.96
N GLU A 661 -0.64 -46.95 35.26
CA GLU A 661 -0.21 -45.59 34.97
C GLU A 661 -0.84 -44.62 35.98
N LEU A 662 0.02 -43.84 36.65
CA LEU A 662 -0.35 -42.88 37.69
C LEU A 662 -0.38 -41.44 37.15
N GLY A 663 -0.92 -40.52 37.95
CA GLY A 663 -0.98 -39.07 37.69
C GLY A 663 0.31 -38.46 37.13
N GLY A 664 0.18 -37.58 36.13
CA GLY A 664 1.30 -37.02 35.37
C GLY A 664 1.64 -35.57 35.73
N THR A 665 2.86 -35.32 36.21
CA THR A 665 3.34 -33.98 36.59
C THR A 665 4.01 -33.24 35.42
N LYS A 666 4.38 -31.97 35.65
CA LYS A 666 5.19 -31.15 34.73
C LYS A 666 6.69 -31.17 35.04
N GLU A 667 7.09 -31.62 36.22
CA GLU A 667 8.48 -31.57 36.69
C GLU A 667 9.06 -32.97 36.84
N TYR A 668 10.12 -33.22 36.06
CA TYR A 668 10.68 -34.55 35.79
C TYR A 668 11.33 -35.21 37.02
N GLU A 669 11.84 -34.41 37.96
CA GLU A 669 12.76 -34.86 39.02
C GLU A 669 12.06 -35.34 40.30
N LEU A 670 10.71 -35.27 40.36
CA LEU A 670 9.93 -35.59 41.57
C LEU A 670 9.11 -36.90 41.49
N LEU A 671 9.04 -37.55 40.32
CA LEU A 671 8.25 -38.76 40.12
C LEU A 671 9.01 -40.05 40.49
N ASN A 672 9.18 -40.28 41.79
CA ASN A 672 9.44 -41.62 42.30
C ASN A 672 8.09 -42.38 42.41
N PRO A 673 7.92 -43.56 41.77
CA PRO A 673 6.66 -44.31 41.79
C PRO A 673 6.21 -44.67 43.22
N HIS A 674 7.14 -45.07 44.08
CA HIS A 674 6.91 -45.09 45.52
C HIS A 674 7.05 -43.66 46.07
N GLY A 675 5.90 -43.04 46.36
CA GLY A 675 5.81 -41.85 47.20
C GLY A 675 6.13 -42.18 48.66
N TYR A 676 6.64 -41.18 49.38
CA TYR A 676 7.09 -41.21 50.77
C TYR A 676 6.44 -42.26 51.69
N ASP A 677 7.12 -43.39 51.92
CA ASP A 677 6.97 -44.37 53.02
C ASP A 677 5.56 -44.92 53.38
N ASN A 678 4.47 -44.54 52.69
CA ASN A 678 3.09 -44.79 53.12
C ASN A 678 2.11 -45.23 52.01
N ASP A 679 2.44 -45.04 50.73
CA ASP A 679 1.55 -45.39 49.60
C ASP A 679 1.62 -46.88 49.28
N ASN A 680 0.48 -47.57 49.15
CA ASN A 680 0.43 -49.00 48.83
C ASN A 680 -0.57 -49.28 47.69
N TYR A 681 -0.23 -50.23 46.81
CA TYR A 681 -1.05 -50.56 45.63
C TYR A 681 -1.59 -51.99 45.75
N PHE A 682 -2.90 -52.15 45.60
CA PHE A 682 -3.61 -53.42 45.76
C PHE A 682 -4.37 -53.81 44.50
N ILE A 683 -4.02 -54.97 43.93
CA ILE A 683 -4.79 -55.60 42.85
C ILE A 683 -5.64 -56.72 43.46
N TYR A 684 -6.95 -56.59 43.33
CA TYR A 684 -7.94 -57.55 43.78
C TYR A 684 -8.41 -58.40 42.60
N LEU A 685 -8.35 -59.72 42.77
CA LEU A 685 -8.78 -60.70 41.77
C LEU A 685 -9.88 -61.59 42.35
N SER A 686 -10.95 -61.77 41.58
CA SER A 686 -12.08 -62.60 41.98
C SER A 686 -11.92 -64.07 41.57
N SER A 687 -12.59 -64.96 42.30
CA SER A 687 -12.77 -66.37 41.91
C SER A 687 -14.20 -66.77 42.28
N PRO A 688 -14.92 -67.52 41.42
CA PRO A 688 -16.39 -67.67 41.51
C PRO A 688 -16.85 -68.68 42.59
N LYS A 689 -16.34 -68.56 43.82
CA LYS A 689 -16.55 -69.50 44.93
C LYS A 689 -16.67 -68.85 46.33
N VAL A 690 -16.78 -67.52 46.45
CA VAL A 690 -16.62 -66.82 47.74
C VAL A 690 -17.76 -65.82 48.03
N GLY A 691 -18.62 -66.15 49.00
CA GLY A 691 -19.78 -65.31 49.35
C GLY A 691 -19.45 -63.87 49.77
N SER A 692 -20.32 -62.94 49.38
CA SER A 692 -20.12 -61.49 49.46
C SER A 692 -20.15 -60.87 50.86
N GLY A 693 -19.49 -59.71 51.01
CA GLY A 693 -19.57 -58.84 52.19
C GLY A 693 -18.23 -58.39 52.77
N PHE A 694 -17.32 -57.85 51.95
CA PHE A 694 -15.98 -57.41 52.35
C PHE A 694 -15.82 -55.88 52.42
N THR A 695 -15.00 -55.39 53.35
CA THR A 695 -14.65 -53.98 53.50
C THR A 695 -13.16 -53.83 53.86
N ARG A 696 -12.44 -52.87 53.24
CA ARG A 696 -11.10 -52.42 53.66
C ARG A 696 -11.18 -50.94 54.04
N ASN A 697 -10.55 -50.55 55.15
CA ASN A 697 -10.61 -49.19 55.71
C ASN A 697 -12.05 -48.61 55.81
N ASN A 698 -13.02 -49.50 56.11
CA ASN A 698 -14.48 -49.29 56.10
C ASN A 698 -15.15 -49.11 54.73
N THR A 699 -14.42 -49.01 53.62
CA THR A 699 -15.00 -48.97 52.27
C THR A 699 -15.38 -50.38 51.79
N PRO A 700 -16.64 -50.62 51.36
CA PRO A 700 -17.04 -51.90 50.79
C PRO A 700 -16.43 -52.13 49.41
N LEU A 701 -15.75 -53.26 49.20
CA LEU A 701 -15.29 -53.66 47.87
C LEU A 701 -16.40 -54.41 47.12
N PRO A 702 -16.68 -54.09 45.85
CA PRO A 702 -17.62 -54.87 45.04
C PRO A 702 -17.06 -56.24 44.65
N ARG A 703 -17.89 -57.29 44.74
CA ARG A 703 -17.67 -58.68 44.26
C ARG A 703 -16.77 -59.57 45.13
N GLU A 704 -16.64 -60.82 44.66
CA GLU A 704 -16.10 -62.00 45.37
C GLU A 704 -14.56 -62.09 45.29
N VAL A 705 -13.88 -61.11 45.90
CA VAL A 705 -12.41 -61.08 45.95
C VAL A 705 -11.87 -62.37 46.59
N SER A 706 -10.90 -63.00 45.92
CA SER A 706 -10.25 -64.24 46.36
C SER A 706 -8.74 -64.09 46.53
N PHE A 707 -8.11 -63.16 45.79
CA PHE A 707 -6.69 -62.83 45.94
C PHE A 707 -6.49 -61.31 46.05
N GLU A 708 -5.51 -60.91 46.86
CA GLU A 708 -4.94 -59.56 46.96
C GLU A 708 -3.46 -59.66 46.57
N ILE A 709 -3.06 -58.93 45.52
CA ILE A 709 -1.65 -58.65 45.24
C ILE A 709 -1.33 -57.27 45.82
N GLY A 710 -0.50 -57.21 46.85
CA GLY A 710 -0.06 -55.97 47.48
C GLY A 710 1.40 -55.69 47.17
N SER A 711 1.67 -54.53 46.58
CA SER A 711 3.00 -53.92 46.56
C SER A 711 3.14 -53.03 47.79
N TRP A 712 4.13 -53.34 48.64
CA TRP A 712 4.40 -52.66 49.91
C TRP A 712 5.81 -52.05 49.89
N HIS A 713 6.12 -51.21 50.88
CA HIS A 713 7.38 -50.46 50.95
C HIS A 713 8.63 -51.33 51.03
N ASN A 714 9.62 -50.99 50.19
CA ASN A 714 10.87 -51.72 49.93
C ASN A 714 10.67 -53.07 49.22
N ASP A 715 10.40 -52.98 47.91
CA ASP A 715 10.83 -53.95 46.89
C ASP A 715 10.26 -55.39 46.93
N ASP A 716 9.16 -55.62 47.66
CA ASP A 716 8.44 -56.92 47.69
C ASP A 716 7.05 -56.83 47.02
N VAL A 717 6.78 -57.71 46.05
CA VAL A 717 5.42 -57.96 45.53
C VAL A 717 4.84 -59.17 46.26
N THR A 718 3.75 -58.97 47.01
CA THR A 718 3.12 -60.03 47.82
C THR A 718 1.79 -60.51 47.23
N ILE A 719 1.49 -61.81 47.33
CA ILE A 719 0.17 -62.39 47.02
C ILE A 719 -0.40 -63.02 48.29
N HIS A 720 -1.64 -62.66 48.61
CA HIS A 720 -2.44 -63.25 49.68
C HIS A 720 -3.74 -63.81 49.09
N SER A 721 -4.13 -65.03 49.45
CA SER A 721 -5.50 -65.52 49.23
C SER A 721 -6.37 -65.27 50.46
N TYR A 722 -7.66 -65.04 50.23
CA TYR A 722 -8.63 -64.90 51.31
C TYR A 722 -9.22 -66.28 51.65
N ASP A 723 -9.06 -66.75 52.90
CA ASP A 723 -9.75 -67.96 53.35
C ASP A 723 -11.16 -67.60 53.84
N PRO A 724 -12.24 -67.98 53.10
CA PRO A 724 -13.61 -67.64 53.49
C PRO A 724 -14.08 -68.37 54.77
N LYS A 725 -13.35 -69.39 55.26
CA LYS A 725 -13.69 -70.11 56.50
C LYS A 725 -13.21 -69.38 57.75
N THR A 726 -11.97 -68.88 57.74
CA THR A 726 -11.41 -68.11 58.86
C THR A 726 -11.66 -66.60 58.74
N LYS A 727 -11.99 -66.10 57.54
CA LYS A 727 -12.09 -64.68 57.18
C LYS A 727 -10.78 -63.91 57.36
N LEU A 728 -9.67 -64.59 57.13
CA LEU A 728 -8.32 -64.01 57.21
C LEU A 728 -7.64 -64.09 55.85
N TRP A 729 -6.80 -63.10 55.57
CA TRP A 729 -5.82 -63.18 54.48
C TRP A 729 -4.72 -64.16 54.88
N LYS A 730 -4.37 -65.04 53.94
CA LYS A 730 -3.27 -65.97 54.05
C LYS A 730 -2.21 -65.57 53.03
N TRP A 731 -1.02 -65.24 53.51
CA TRP A 731 0.15 -65.02 52.65
C TRP A 731 0.47 -66.33 51.90
N ASP A 732 0.56 -66.25 50.58
CA ASP A 732 0.87 -67.39 49.69
C ASP A 732 2.22 -67.25 48.99
N TRP A 733 2.64 -66.02 48.66
CA TRP A 733 3.89 -65.76 47.94
C TRP A 733 4.41 -64.34 48.17
N SER A 734 5.73 -64.17 48.06
CA SER A 734 6.38 -62.89 47.77
C SER A 734 7.44 -63.06 46.67
N GLY A 735 7.71 -61.99 45.93
CA GLY A 735 8.66 -61.95 44.82
C GLY A 735 9.58 -60.74 44.87
N ASP A 736 10.86 -60.99 44.60
CA ASP A 736 11.94 -60.02 44.51
C ASP A 736 11.75 -59.09 43.30
N TYR A 737 11.69 -57.79 43.57
CA TYR A 737 11.57 -56.71 42.58
C TYR A 737 12.39 -56.95 41.30
N SER A 738 13.65 -57.35 41.41
CA SER A 738 14.58 -57.47 40.27
C SER A 738 14.12 -58.42 39.14
N ASN A 739 13.16 -59.32 39.40
CA ASN A 739 12.63 -60.27 38.41
C ASN A 739 11.15 -60.07 38.11
N ASP A 740 10.37 -59.56 39.08
CA ASP A 740 8.91 -59.59 39.06
C ASP A 740 8.23 -58.21 39.29
N GLY A 741 9.00 -57.12 39.46
CA GLY A 741 8.49 -55.75 39.53
C GLY A 741 9.44 -54.74 38.88
N TYR A 742 8.98 -53.99 37.87
CA TYR A 742 9.78 -52.96 37.20
C TYR A 742 9.08 -51.61 37.25
N GLN A 743 9.77 -50.60 37.79
CA GLN A 743 9.38 -49.20 37.65
C GLN A 743 9.90 -48.66 36.33
N SER A 744 9.02 -48.07 35.51
CA SER A 744 9.40 -47.39 34.27
C SER A 744 8.85 -45.95 34.24
N VAL A 745 9.64 -45.00 33.75
CA VAL A 745 9.24 -43.59 33.63
C VAL A 745 9.03 -43.27 32.15
N LYS A 746 7.77 -43.03 31.75
CA LYS A 746 7.40 -42.87 30.34
C LYS A 746 7.20 -41.40 29.98
N VAL A 747 8.13 -40.88 29.16
CA VAL A 747 8.09 -39.48 28.69
C VAL A 747 7.17 -39.34 27.48
N MET A 748 5.92 -38.93 27.71
CA MET A 748 4.93 -38.78 26.63
C MET A 748 5.06 -37.43 25.93
N LYS A 749 5.72 -37.42 24.77
CA LYS A 749 5.92 -36.23 23.92
C LYS A 749 4.72 -35.94 23.02
N GLU A 750 3.62 -35.49 23.61
CA GLU A 750 2.49 -34.92 22.87
C GLU A 750 2.82 -33.56 22.23
N ASN A 751 3.34 -33.57 20.99
CA ASN A 751 3.42 -32.42 20.08
C ASN A 751 4.32 -31.24 20.55
N PRO A 752 5.30 -30.76 19.75
CA PRO A 752 6.22 -29.68 20.15
C PRO A 752 5.58 -28.29 20.44
N ALA A 753 4.26 -28.16 20.39
CA ALA A 753 3.49 -26.99 20.80
C ALA A 753 2.73 -27.14 22.14
N ARG A 754 2.98 -28.21 22.92
CA ARG A 754 2.42 -28.42 24.27
C ARG A 754 3.50 -28.90 25.25
N ASN A 755 3.20 -28.77 26.55
CA ASN A 755 4.07 -29.18 27.64
C ASN A 755 4.31 -30.69 27.60
N VAL A 756 5.53 -31.10 27.95
CA VAL A 756 5.83 -32.52 28.22
C VAL A 756 5.16 -32.91 29.54
N TYR A 757 4.51 -34.06 29.55
CA TYR A 757 4.05 -34.74 30.78
C TYR A 757 4.80 -36.05 30.92
N THR A 758 5.13 -36.39 32.16
CA THR A 758 5.68 -37.70 32.53
C THR A 758 4.72 -38.40 33.47
N SER A 759 4.35 -39.63 33.13
CA SER A 759 3.61 -40.52 34.01
C SER A 759 4.58 -41.51 34.66
N ALA A 760 4.39 -41.79 35.94
CA ALA A 760 5.01 -42.95 36.60
C ALA A 760 4.26 -44.23 36.19
N ILE A 761 5.00 -45.30 35.93
CA ILE A 761 4.45 -46.61 35.59
C ILE A 761 4.99 -47.67 36.55
N LEU A 762 4.07 -48.42 37.16
CA LEU A 762 4.36 -49.61 37.96
C LEU A 762 4.02 -50.86 37.14
N GLU A 763 5.04 -51.62 36.71
CA GLU A 763 4.88 -52.89 36.00
C GLU A 763 5.09 -54.06 36.96
N LEU A 764 4.06 -54.87 37.15
CA LEU A 764 4.01 -56.04 38.04
C LEU A 764 3.88 -57.33 37.24
N ARG A 765 4.66 -58.34 37.61
CA ARG A 765 4.68 -59.65 36.95
C ARG A 765 4.40 -60.75 37.97
N ILE A 766 3.29 -61.45 37.76
CA ILE A 766 2.67 -62.29 38.78
C ILE A 766 2.55 -63.72 38.24
N PRO A 767 3.21 -64.73 38.84
CA PRO A 767 3.17 -66.10 38.32
C PRO A 767 1.75 -66.70 38.40
N LEU A 768 1.15 -67.08 37.27
CA LEU A 768 -0.21 -67.61 37.19
C LEU A 768 -0.41 -68.92 37.98
N LYS A 769 0.67 -69.68 38.19
CA LYS A 769 0.68 -70.86 39.08
C LYS A 769 0.33 -70.53 40.56
N ASN A 770 0.49 -69.28 40.98
CA ASN A 770 0.15 -68.78 42.31
C ASN A 770 -1.29 -68.20 42.36
N LEU A 771 -1.96 -68.10 41.21
CA LEU A 771 -3.31 -67.56 41.02
C LEU A 771 -4.28 -68.63 40.43
N PRO A 772 -4.41 -69.82 41.05
CA PRO A 772 -5.30 -70.86 40.53
C PRO A 772 -6.76 -70.41 40.54
N GLU A 773 -7.48 -70.73 39.45
CA GLU A 773 -8.92 -70.44 39.30
C GLU A 773 -9.33 -68.95 39.38
N VAL A 774 -8.42 -68.01 39.12
CA VAL A 774 -8.73 -66.58 38.97
C VAL A 774 -9.53 -66.28 37.70
N ASP A 775 -10.53 -65.41 37.83
CA ASP A 775 -11.14 -64.71 36.70
C ASP A 775 -10.50 -63.33 36.48
N LEU A 776 -9.93 -63.12 35.28
CA LEU A 776 -9.28 -61.86 34.89
C LEU A 776 -10.25 -60.87 34.23
N SER A 777 -11.51 -61.22 34.02
CA SER A 777 -12.56 -60.30 33.54
C SER A 777 -13.20 -59.47 34.67
N SER A 778 -12.68 -59.62 35.89
CA SER A 778 -13.18 -59.01 37.12
C SER A 778 -12.03 -58.56 38.06
N MET A 779 -10.88 -58.23 37.49
CA MET A 779 -9.78 -57.58 38.21
C MET A 779 -10.18 -56.17 38.63
N ILE A 780 -9.92 -55.81 39.88
CA ILE A 780 -10.14 -54.47 40.44
C ILE A 780 -8.79 -53.98 40.97
N VAL A 781 -8.39 -52.76 40.63
CA VAL A 781 -7.16 -52.16 41.16
C VAL A 781 -7.54 -50.99 42.06
N VAL A 782 -6.95 -50.99 43.25
CA VAL A 782 -7.13 -49.96 44.27
C VAL A 782 -5.77 -49.36 44.58
N ALA A 783 -5.62 -48.06 44.33
CA ALA A 783 -4.54 -47.26 44.89
C ALA A 783 -5.06 -46.61 46.16
N GLY A 784 -4.23 -46.54 47.19
CA GLY A 784 -4.61 -45.84 48.42
C GLY A 784 -3.42 -45.62 49.33
N SER A 785 -3.31 -44.39 49.83
CA SER A 785 -2.37 -44.06 50.91
C SER A 785 -3.10 -44.21 52.25
N ASP A 786 -2.40 -44.63 53.31
CA ASP A 786 -3.00 -44.79 54.65
C ASP A 786 -3.47 -43.45 55.30
N LYS A 787 -3.34 -42.32 54.58
CA LYS A 787 -3.71 -40.96 55.01
C LYS A 787 -4.63 -40.19 54.05
N TYR A 788 -4.82 -40.65 52.82
CA TYR A 788 -5.43 -39.86 51.74
C TYR A 788 -6.59 -40.62 51.08
N ASP A 789 -6.93 -40.22 49.86
CA ASP A 789 -7.95 -40.80 48.98
C ASP A 789 -7.61 -42.24 48.54
N MET A 790 -8.58 -42.86 47.87
CA MET A 790 -8.53 -44.25 47.48
C MET A 790 -9.28 -44.47 46.14
N ASP A 791 -8.52 -44.52 45.06
CA ASP A 791 -9.04 -44.75 43.70
C ASP A 791 -9.45 -46.20 43.50
N ILE A 792 -10.43 -46.44 42.62
CA ILE A 792 -10.81 -47.80 42.19
C ILE A 792 -11.03 -47.88 40.68
N ALA A 793 -10.17 -48.63 40.00
CA ALA A 793 -10.38 -49.10 38.63
C ALA A 793 -10.94 -50.54 38.62
N TYR A 794 -11.81 -50.87 37.67
CA TYR A 794 -12.59 -52.13 37.57
C TYR A 794 -12.34 -52.92 36.25
#